data_AF-A0A1Q7J1P6-F1
#
_entry.id   AF-A0A1Q7J1P6-F1
#
_cell.length_a   1.000
_cell.length_b   1.000
_cell.length_c   1.000
_cell.angle_alpha   90.00
_cell.angle_beta   90.00
_cell.angle_gamma   90.00
#
_symmetry.space_group_name_H-M   'P 1'
#
loop_
_entity.id
_entity.type
_entity.pdbx_description
1 polymer ?
#
loop_
_entity_poly.entity_id
_entity_poly.type
_entity_poly.pdbx_seq_one_letter_code
_entity_poly.pdbx_strand_id
1 'polypeptide(L)'
;MAVFLLSGGAAAAQGNSPIQLRGVIDQEKDKDKEKISPTQLRRYIDQQVGGIEKLKVPARDEDLPKAQLPDGSDASGDPRFKTTEAKRYLGKQIFHDPVRTVRIDPAFGGVLATKQTGSCGTCHQGESASKAGTLLNFSVGGEGRSYTDAKGTFIPRRRPQMDILPKLRDTPLFPGDALVDELPTLTDVYAIAGAAGPFRGRKLPDPGALLRTGRLDALDSVARNAPGVLGAAFNNRVLLGGLAGEPDSSPGGLNPFNFPAQESVALLLLDAHRMLSDDHSKTGLGTESAVLQKFATYRKLFRDAFPEEAAQADATSNLDVLINDLTILRATATFMRTAVTRDTPFDRFLAGDNRALTSKQLRGAKLFFTKADKGGAGCFTCHSGPMLNKQVNDPDVAGVGKFVEENFFNLGLGDHPIQALNRQARKDPNFLDDGRRDVTGNDDDIYKFRVVTMRQLKDARFFFHNGSFTSVRDVVQYFNAGVPQNAQSGAASTLSTRFTNPRGTGSPRGLGLRDDQVDEITDFLENGLYDPAFVRFVPGSPTRPLQLTEPDFMYSVYRPDLAALGAIDGRTAGGLPPDNNDPLSRRDMGLEFLDVTAQVGIALIESHHLGDRQEDVYQITNNSSSIVDTHLLMVVKGLPDRIEMENASGITNTGEPYRRVFLANGVLLPGQSIVKALLFEREHHAPPVKYTLSLLSGQGNP
;
A
#
# COMPACT_ATOMS: atom_id res chain seq x y z
N MET A 1 67.95 -28.39 -13.14
CA MET A 1 69.40 -28.70 -13.21
C MET A 1 69.76 -28.79 -14.69
N ALA A 2 70.61 -27.89 -15.21
CA ALA A 2 70.93 -27.65 -16.65
C ALA A 2 69.71 -27.29 -17.55
N VAL A 3 69.66 -26.28 -18.43
CA VAL A 3 70.61 -25.40 -19.16
C VAL A 3 71.28 -25.99 -20.41
N PHE A 4 70.78 -25.56 -21.58
CA PHE A 4 71.47 -25.24 -22.87
C PHE A 4 70.42 -24.43 -23.69
N LEU A 5 70.57 -23.20 -24.22
CA LEU A 5 71.62 -22.37 -24.87
C LEU A 5 71.57 -22.37 -26.42
N LEU A 6 71.19 -21.20 -26.98
CA LEU A 6 71.54 -20.60 -28.31
C LEU A 6 71.05 -21.35 -29.58
N SER A 7 70.80 -20.75 -30.75
CA SER A 7 70.82 -19.37 -31.30
C SER A 7 69.81 -19.32 -32.47
N GLY A 8 69.06 -18.24 -32.77
CA GLY A 8 69.53 -17.03 -33.47
C GLY A 8 69.18 -17.03 -34.97
N GLY A 9 68.27 -16.16 -35.42
CA GLY A 9 67.90 -15.99 -36.84
C GLY A 9 66.56 -15.25 -37.03
N ALA A 10 66.54 -14.16 -37.81
CA ALA A 10 65.38 -13.29 -37.96
C ALA A 10 64.83 -13.25 -39.40
N ALA A 11 63.51 -13.30 -39.54
CA ALA A 11 62.75 -12.86 -40.71
C ALA A 11 61.31 -12.52 -40.29
N ALA A 12 60.68 -11.53 -40.91
CA ALA A 12 59.42 -10.94 -40.43
C ALA A 12 58.20 -11.34 -41.28
N ALA A 13 57.05 -11.55 -40.63
CA ALA A 13 55.71 -11.24 -41.16
C ALA A 13 54.62 -11.28 -40.07
N GLN A 14 53.63 -10.40 -40.20
CA GLN A 14 52.43 -10.17 -39.38
C GLN A 14 51.51 -11.43 -39.29
N GLY A 15 50.60 -11.63 -38.32
CA GLY A 15 50.19 -10.81 -37.16
C GLY A 15 48.93 -11.42 -36.46
N ASN A 16 48.40 -10.72 -35.44
CA ASN A 16 47.21 -11.01 -34.60
C ASN A 16 47.34 -11.95 -33.38
N SER A 17 47.39 -11.33 -32.19
CA SER A 17 46.82 -11.84 -30.93
C SER A 17 46.52 -10.65 -29.98
N PRO A 18 45.61 -10.80 -29.00
CA PRO A 18 44.87 -9.66 -28.44
C PRO A 18 45.62 -8.89 -27.34
N ILE A 19 45.36 -7.58 -27.28
CA ILE A 19 45.92 -6.69 -26.27
C ILE A 19 45.22 -6.89 -24.93
N GLN A 20 45.97 -7.33 -23.91
CA GLN A 20 45.62 -7.10 -22.51
C GLN A 20 45.86 -5.63 -22.16
N LEU A 21 44.94 -5.02 -21.41
CA LEU A 21 45.13 -3.70 -20.79
C LEU A 21 44.97 -3.81 -19.28
N ARG A 22 45.99 -3.39 -18.53
CA ARG A 22 46.02 -3.34 -17.06
C ARG A 22 46.82 -2.11 -16.61
N GLY A 23 46.23 -1.29 -15.75
CA GLY A 23 46.83 -0.06 -15.20
C GLY A 23 46.75 1.13 -16.17
N VAL A 24 46.41 2.35 -15.78
CA VAL A 24 46.66 3.07 -14.52
C VAL A 24 45.47 3.96 -14.16
N ILE A 25 45.31 4.30 -12.87
CA ILE A 25 44.31 5.25 -12.38
C ILE A 25 44.80 6.67 -12.63
N ASP A 26 44.00 7.47 -13.33
CA ASP A 26 44.11 8.94 -13.29
C ASP A 26 42.76 9.52 -12.86
N GLN A 27 42.77 10.47 -11.94
CA GLN A 27 41.57 11.16 -11.48
C GLN A 27 41.27 12.38 -12.37
N GLU A 28 40.01 12.81 -12.38
CA GLU A 28 39.58 14.09 -12.97
C GLU A 28 39.88 14.33 -14.46
N LYS A 29 39.32 13.51 -15.36
CA LYS A 29 38.66 13.96 -16.62
C LYS A 29 38.14 12.76 -17.42
N ASP A 30 36.89 12.38 -17.17
CA ASP A 30 36.04 11.93 -18.27
C ASP A 30 34.56 12.24 -17.98
N LYS A 31 34.05 13.29 -18.62
CA LYS A 31 32.66 13.78 -18.43
C LYS A 31 31.71 13.34 -19.54
N ASP A 32 32.18 12.54 -20.50
CA ASP A 32 31.33 11.90 -21.50
C ASP A 32 30.76 10.58 -20.96
N LYS A 33 29.63 10.69 -20.26
CA LYS A 33 28.83 9.54 -19.84
C LYS A 33 28.50 8.65 -21.04
N GLU A 34 29.08 7.45 -21.09
CA GLU A 34 28.81 6.43 -22.10
C GLU A 34 27.30 6.33 -22.37
N LYS A 35 26.87 6.82 -23.55
CA LYS A 35 25.44 6.87 -23.91
C LYS A 35 24.96 5.46 -24.21
N ILE A 36 24.45 4.78 -23.20
CA ILE A 36 23.75 3.50 -23.35
C ILE A 36 22.66 3.66 -24.42
N SER A 37 22.80 2.93 -25.54
CA SER A 37 21.75 2.86 -26.54
C SER A 37 20.54 2.12 -25.95
N PRO A 38 19.34 2.73 -25.93
CA PRO A 38 18.13 2.07 -25.42
C PRO A 38 17.85 0.73 -26.12
N THR A 39 18.07 0.65 -27.44
CA THR A 39 17.93 -0.57 -28.24
C THR A 39 18.97 -1.65 -27.90
N GLN A 40 20.18 -1.28 -27.49
CA GLN A 40 21.18 -2.25 -27.02
C GLN A 40 20.84 -2.75 -25.62
N LEU A 41 20.47 -1.85 -24.70
CA LEU A 41 20.05 -2.21 -23.35
C LEU A 41 18.83 -3.14 -23.37
N ARG A 42 17.85 -2.86 -24.23
CA ARG A 42 16.65 -3.70 -24.34
C ARG A 42 16.96 -5.12 -24.78
N ARG A 43 17.84 -5.27 -25.79
CA ARG A 43 18.36 -6.59 -26.23
C ARG A 43 19.21 -7.27 -25.17
N TYR A 44 19.94 -6.52 -24.35
CA TYR A 44 20.67 -7.07 -23.22
C TYR A 44 19.72 -7.60 -22.14
N ILE A 45 18.70 -6.83 -21.76
CA ILE A 45 17.67 -7.24 -20.79
C ILE A 45 16.94 -8.50 -21.27
N ASP A 46 16.50 -8.52 -22.54
CA ASP A 46 15.90 -9.68 -23.21
C ASP A 46 16.73 -10.97 -23.02
N GLN A 47 18.04 -10.89 -23.24
CA GLN A 47 18.96 -12.01 -23.04
C GLN A 47 19.12 -12.39 -21.55
N GLN A 48 19.15 -11.43 -20.63
CA GLN A 48 19.30 -11.72 -19.19
C GLN A 48 18.09 -12.42 -18.59
N VAL A 49 16.87 -12.12 -19.07
CA VAL A 49 15.61 -12.73 -18.58
C VAL A 49 15.11 -13.89 -19.44
N GLY A 50 15.79 -14.16 -20.56
CA GLY A 50 15.41 -15.21 -21.51
C GLY A 50 14.09 -14.93 -22.20
N GLY A 51 13.92 -13.73 -22.75
CA GLY A 51 12.73 -13.26 -23.47
C GLY A 51 12.03 -12.09 -22.77
N ILE A 52 12.11 -10.90 -23.35
CA ILE A 52 11.62 -9.63 -22.80
C ILE A 52 10.10 -9.61 -22.53
N GLU A 53 9.33 -10.42 -23.26
CA GLU A 53 7.88 -10.57 -23.05
C GLU A 53 7.55 -11.03 -21.61
N LYS A 54 8.46 -11.76 -20.95
CA LYS A 54 8.32 -12.16 -19.53
C LYS A 54 8.28 -10.98 -18.54
N LEU A 55 8.67 -9.77 -18.96
CA LEU A 55 8.65 -8.57 -18.12
C LEU A 55 7.43 -7.67 -18.40
N LYS A 56 6.62 -7.97 -19.42
CA LYS A 56 5.49 -7.13 -19.79
C LYS A 56 4.25 -7.50 -19.01
N VAL A 57 3.57 -6.49 -18.46
CA VAL A 57 2.22 -6.66 -17.91
C VAL A 57 1.24 -6.76 -19.10
N PRO A 58 0.33 -7.77 -19.14
CA PRO A 58 -0.65 -7.89 -20.20
C PRO A 58 -1.54 -6.65 -20.31
N ALA A 59 -1.81 -6.20 -21.54
CA ALA A 59 -2.45 -4.92 -21.81
C ALA A 59 -3.92 -4.83 -21.34
N ARG A 60 -4.61 -5.97 -21.20
CA ARG A 60 -6.04 -6.05 -20.85
C ARG A 60 -6.25 -6.95 -19.63
N ASP A 61 -7.35 -6.75 -18.93
CA ASP A 61 -7.66 -7.52 -17.71
C ASP A 61 -8.02 -9.00 -17.99
N GLU A 62 -8.45 -9.31 -19.23
CA GLU A 62 -8.72 -10.69 -19.66
C GLU A 62 -7.44 -11.49 -20.01
N ASP A 63 -6.33 -10.80 -20.28
CA ASP A 63 -5.03 -11.39 -20.59
C ASP A 63 -4.15 -11.56 -19.34
N LEU A 64 -4.65 -11.15 -18.16
CA LEU A 64 -3.98 -11.32 -16.87
C LEU A 64 -3.88 -12.81 -16.47
N PRO A 65 -2.99 -13.14 -15.51
CA PRO A 65 -2.93 -14.47 -14.89
C PRO A 65 -4.32 -15.07 -14.65
N LYS A 66 -4.58 -16.20 -15.32
CA LYS A 66 -5.87 -16.90 -15.21
C LYS A 66 -6.04 -17.46 -13.81
N ALA A 67 -7.28 -17.46 -13.33
CA ALA A 67 -7.68 -18.26 -12.18
C ALA A 67 -7.37 -19.74 -12.46
N GLN A 68 -6.45 -20.33 -11.70
CA GLN A 68 -6.24 -21.78 -11.65
C GLN A 68 -6.73 -22.31 -10.32
N LEU A 69 -7.30 -23.51 -10.31
CA LEU A 69 -7.57 -24.22 -9.07
C LEU A 69 -6.26 -24.75 -8.48
N PRO A 70 -6.23 -25.10 -7.18
CA PRO A 70 -5.02 -25.57 -6.51
C PRO A 70 -4.42 -26.89 -7.05
N ASP A 71 -5.15 -27.62 -7.89
CA ASP A 71 -4.67 -28.80 -8.63
C ASP A 71 -4.01 -28.46 -9.99
N GLY A 72 -3.95 -27.17 -10.34
CA GLY A 72 -3.42 -26.66 -11.61
C GLY A 72 -4.40 -26.69 -12.77
N SER A 73 -5.68 -27.01 -12.55
CA SER A 73 -6.71 -26.94 -13.59
C SER A 73 -7.14 -25.51 -13.90
N ASP A 74 -7.46 -25.23 -15.17
CA ASP A 74 -7.87 -23.88 -15.62
C ASP A 74 -9.31 -23.58 -15.19
N ALA A 75 -9.46 -22.65 -14.23
CA ALA A 75 -10.74 -22.20 -13.71
C ALA A 75 -11.33 -21.01 -14.50
N SER A 76 -10.66 -20.51 -15.56
CA SER A 76 -11.13 -19.34 -16.32
C SER A 76 -12.40 -19.58 -17.14
N GLY A 77 -12.72 -20.84 -17.43
CA GLY A 77 -13.99 -21.26 -18.03
C GLY A 77 -15.17 -21.25 -17.05
N ASP A 78 -14.91 -21.19 -15.74
CA ASP A 78 -15.93 -21.21 -14.69
C ASP A 78 -16.54 -19.80 -14.50
N PRO A 79 -17.87 -19.62 -14.66
CA PRO A 79 -18.54 -18.35 -14.43
C PRO A 79 -18.27 -17.74 -13.05
N ARG A 80 -17.98 -18.56 -12.02
CA ARG A 80 -17.69 -18.09 -10.65
C ARG A 80 -16.42 -17.25 -10.60
N PHE A 81 -15.34 -17.69 -11.25
CA PHE A 81 -14.01 -17.07 -11.17
C PHE A 81 -13.70 -16.12 -12.35
N LYS A 82 -14.50 -16.16 -13.42
CA LYS A 82 -14.37 -15.25 -14.57
C LYS A 82 -14.35 -13.78 -14.14
N THR A 83 -13.30 -13.06 -14.54
CA THR A 83 -13.16 -11.60 -14.43
C THR A 83 -14.20 -10.90 -15.31
N THR A 84 -15.01 -10.03 -14.73
CA THR A 84 -15.92 -9.13 -15.47
C THR A 84 -15.84 -7.72 -14.89
N GLU A 85 -16.14 -6.70 -15.70
CA GLU A 85 -16.16 -5.31 -15.22
C GLU A 85 -17.15 -5.12 -14.06
N ALA A 86 -18.31 -5.78 -14.10
CA ALA A 86 -19.31 -5.71 -13.04
C ALA A 86 -18.78 -6.28 -11.71
N LYS A 87 -18.14 -7.47 -11.73
CA LYS A 87 -17.49 -8.04 -10.52
C LYS A 87 -16.33 -7.18 -10.03
N ARG A 88 -15.52 -6.64 -10.94
CA ARG A 88 -14.40 -5.74 -10.60
C ARG A 88 -14.90 -4.44 -9.95
N TYR A 89 -15.95 -3.84 -10.51
CA TYR A 89 -16.55 -2.61 -9.98
C TYR A 89 -17.17 -2.88 -8.59
N LEU A 90 -17.97 -3.94 -8.45
CA LEU A 90 -18.51 -4.36 -7.15
C LEU A 90 -17.41 -4.63 -6.12
N GLY A 91 -16.36 -5.36 -6.52
CA GLY A 91 -15.20 -5.64 -5.67
C GLY A 91 -14.47 -4.39 -5.23
N LYS A 92 -14.29 -3.41 -6.11
CA LYS A 92 -13.71 -2.11 -5.79
C LYS A 92 -14.59 -1.32 -4.82
N GLN A 93 -15.89 -1.22 -5.07
CA GLN A 93 -16.83 -0.58 -4.15
C GLN A 93 -16.76 -1.23 -2.76
N ILE A 94 -16.79 -2.56 -2.66
CA ILE A 94 -16.67 -3.30 -1.40
C ILE A 94 -15.32 -3.07 -0.70
N PHE A 95 -14.19 -3.10 -1.43
CA PHE A 95 -12.84 -2.97 -0.86
C PHE A 95 -12.66 -1.68 -0.07
N HIS A 96 -13.32 -0.60 -0.51
CA HIS A 96 -13.26 0.72 0.10
C HIS A 96 -14.53 1.10 0.86
N ASP A 97 -15.54 0.23 0.99
CA ASP A 97 -16.76 0.56 1.75
C ASP A 97 -16.68 0.03 3.18
N PRO A 98 -16.53 0.90 4.20
CA PRO A 98 -16.45 0.46 5.58
C PRO A 98 -17.79 -0.06 6.13
N VAL A 99 -18.90 0.02 5.39
CA VAL A 99 -20.27 -0.32 5.86
C VAL A 99 -20.40 -1.70 6.49
N ARG A 100 -19.53 -2.64 6.12
CA ARG A 100 -19.50 -4.03 6.61
C ARG A 100 -18.62 -4.26 7.83
N THR A 101 -17.68 -3.37 8.13
CA THR A 101 -16.63 -3.66 9.10
C THR A 101 -17.15 -3.54 10.52
N VAL A 102 -16.97 -4.60 11.33
CA VAL A 102 -17.49 -4.70 12.69
C VAL A 102 -16.39 -5.11 13.67
N ARG A 103 -16.44 -4.57 14.90
CA ARG A 103 -15.65 -5.03 16.06
C ARG A 103 -16.61 -5.08 17.25
N ILE A 104 -17.59 -5.97 17.14
CA ILE A 104 -18.87 -5.91 17.89
C ILE A 104 -18.93 -6.80 19.14
N ASP A 105 -17.92 -7.62 19.43
CA ASP A 105 -17.94 -8.49 20.62
C ASP A 105 -17.06 -7.97 21.79
N PRO A 106 -17.64 -7.32 22.81
CA PRO A 106 -16.99 -6.98 24.07
C PRO A 106 -16.34 -8.16 24.80
N ALA A 107 -16.80 -9.41 24.62
CA ALA A 107 -16.16 -10.58 25.23
C ALA A 107 -14.76 -10.84 24.67
N PHE A 108 -14.46 -10.28 23.48
CA PHE A 108 -13.13 -10.23 22.87
C PHE A 108 -12.58 -8.80 22.78
N GLY A 109 -12.97 -7.91 23.70
CA GLY A 109 -12.45 -6.54 23.81
C GLY A 109 -12.93 -5.57 22.71
N GLY A 110 -13.98 -5.92 21.97
CA GLY A 110 -14.55 -5.06 20.92
C GLY A 110 -15.27 -3.82 21.46
N VAL A 111 -15.08 -2.69 20.78
CA VAL A 111 -15.68 -1.38 21.13
C VAL A 111 -16.68 -1.00 20.06
N LEU A 112 -17.98 -0.96 20.40
CA LEU A 112 -19.07 -0.73 19.43
C LEU A 112 -18.92 0.57 18.61
N ALA A 113 -18.38 1.63 19.20
CA ALA A 113 -18.11 2.91 18.52
C ALA A 113 -17.12 2.79 17.35
N THR A 114 -16.34 1.72 17.27
CA THR A 114 -15.39 1.46 16.17
C THR A 114 -16.03 0.78 14.96
N LYS A 115 -17.32 0.41 15.01
CA LYS A 115 -18.07 -0.11 13.86
C LYS A 115 -17.95 0.85 12.66
N GLN A 116 -17.66 0.31 11.48
CA GLN A 116 -17.49 1.08 10.23
C GLN A 116 -16.34 2.11 10.24
N THR A 117 -15.35 1.98 11.13
CA THR A 117 -14.14 2.86 11.16
C THR A 117 -12.94 2.34 10.35
N GLY A 118 -13.20 1.45 9.39
CA GLY A 118 -12.19 0.98 8.45
C GLY A 118 -12.74 0.05 7.37
N SER A 119 -11.93 -0.20 6.35
CA SER A 119 -12.16 -1.13 5.23
C SER A 119 -10.81 -1.63 4.71
N CYS A 120 -10.76 -2.45 3.65
CA CYS A 120 -9.47 -2.81 3.04
C CYS A 120 -8.69 -1.58 2.55
N GLY A 121 -9.38 -0.61 1.94
CA GLY A 121 -8.81 0.65 1.45
C GLY A 121 -8.21 1.56 2.53
N THR A 122 -8.61 1.41 3.80
CA THR A 122 -7.94 2.04 4.95
C THR A 122 -6.45 1.70 5.01
N CYS A 123 -6.15 0.42 4.83
CA CYS A 123 -4.82 -0.18 5.01
C CYS A 123 -4.07 -0.38 3.68
N HIS A 124 -4.75 -0.20 2.54
CA HIS A 124 -4.23 -0.46 1.20
C HIS A 124 -4.49 0.75 0.28
N GLN A 125 -3.79 1.84 0.56
CA GLN A 125 -4.00 3.13 -0.10
C GLN A 125 -3.22 3.21 -1.41
N GLY A 126 -3.86 3.66 -2.50
CA GLY A 126 -3.19 3.82 -3.80
C GLY A 126 -2.03 4.82 -3.73
N GLU A 127 -2.26 5.93 -3.02
CA GLU A 127 -1.33 7.01 -2.68
C GLU A 127 -0.16 6.57 -1.78
N SER A 128 -0.19 5.33 -1.30
CA SER A 128 0.84 4.67 -0.50
C SER A 128 1.30 3.34 -1.15
N ALA A 129 1.26 3.25 -2.48
CA ALA A 129 1.63 2.06 -3.26
C ALA A 129 0.87 0.77 -2.87
N SER A 130 -0.43 0.89 -2.56
CA SER A 130 -1.31 -0.18 -2.05
C SER A 130 -0.99 -0.69 -0.63
N LYS A 131 -0.22 0.08 0.16
CA LYS A 131 0.12 -0.18 1.56
C LYS A 131 -0.57 0.82 2.49
N ALA A 132 -0.32 0.71 3.80
CA ALA A 132 -0.90 1.59 4.81
C ALA A 132 -0.35 3.03 4.76
N GLY A 133 0.88 3.22 4.27
CA GLY A 133 1.55 4.52 4.25
C GLY A 133 2.07 5.00 5.61
N THR A 134 1.70 4.32 6.70
CA THR A 134 2.21 4.49 8.07
C THR A 134 2.92 3.22 8.56
N LEU A 135 3.79 3.35 9.57
CA LEU A 135 4.48 2.21 10.20
C LEU A 135 3.54 1.40 11.11
N LEU A 136 2.73 2.10 11.90
CA LEU A 136 1.68 1.54 12.77
C LEU A 136 0.34 1.85 12.10
N ASN A 137 -0.61 0.91 12.07
CA ASN A 137 -1.79 1.03 11.22
C ASN A 137 -3.00 0.27 11.77
N PHE A 138 -3.88 1.05 12.39
CA PHE A 138 -5.11 0.62 13.05
C PHE A 138 -6.22 0.41 12.03
N SER A 139 -6.63 -0.83 11.74
CA SER A 139 -7.79 -1.03 10.84
C SER A 139 -9.06 -0.47 11.49
N VAL A 140 -9.47 -1.01 12.63
CA VAL A 140 -10.72 -0.66 13.32
C VAL A 140 -10.43 0.04 14.64
N GLY A 141 -10.99 1.24 14.82
CA GLY A 141 -10.65 2.15 15.93
C GLY A 141 -9.46 3.06 15.64
N GLY A 142 -8.92 3.04 14.42
CA GLY A 142 -8.09 4.13 13.90
C GLY A 142 -8.95 5.32 13.50
N GLU A 143 -8.43 6.54 13.63
CA GLU A 143 -8.99 7.75 13.03
C GLU A 143 -8.05 8.39 11.99
N GLY A 144 -8.66 9.08 11.04
CA GLY A 144 -8.00 9.76 9.93
C GLY A 144 -7.73 8.86 8.73
N ARG A 145 -7.83 9.44 7.54
CA ARG A 145 -7.40 8.84 6.28
C ARG A 145 -6.02 9.35 5.92
N SER A 146 -5.88 10.67 5.75
CA SER A 146 -4.66 11.39 5.35
C SER A 146 -4.90 12.89 5.23
N TYR A 147 -3.80 13.65 5.25
CA TYR A 147 -3.78 15.07 4.93
C TYR A 147 -3.29 15.30 3.49
N THR A 148 -3.88 16.25 2.76
CA THR A 148 -3.39 16.70 1.45
C THR A 148 -2.83 18.12 1.59
N ASP A 149 -1.58 18.37 1.20
CA ASP A 149 -0.98 19.70 1.35
C ASP A 149 -1.38 20.70 0.24
N ALA A 150 -0.89 21.94 0.36
CA ALA A 150 -1.15 23.04 -0.58
C ALA A 150 -0.69 22.79 -2.02
N LYS A 151 0.10 21.73 -2.25
CA LYS A 151 0.63 21.32 -3.56
C LYS A 151 -0.08 20.07 -4.09
N GLY A 152 -1.08 19.55 -3.38
CA GLY A 152 -1.73 18.27 -3.70
C GLY A 152 -0.93 17.05 -3.23
N THR A 153 0.05 17.22 -2.35
CA THR A 153 0.86 16.12 -1.82
C THR A 153 0.08 15.37 -0.75
N PHE A 154 -0.20 14.10 -0.99
CA PHE A 154 -0.83 13.21 0.00
C PHE A 154 0.16 12.85 1.11
N ILE A 155 -0.29 12.90 2.36
CA ILE A 155 0.49 12.57 3.56
C ILE A 155 -0.35 11.62 4.44
N PRO A 156 0.02 10.33 4.51
CA PRO A 156 -0.57 9.35 5.42
C PRO A 156 -0.66 9.85 6.84
N ARG A 157 -1.89 9.88 7.35
CA ARG A 157 -2.18 10.16 8.76
C ARG A 157 -3.26 9.20 9.22
N ARG A 158 -2.87 8.31 10.12
CA ARG A 158 -3.76 7.42 10.86
C ARG A 158 -3.23 7.22 12.27
N ARG A 159 -4.10 7.30 13.27
CA ARG A 159 -3.74 7.19 14.70
C ARG A 159 -4.86 6.47 15.47
N PRO A 160 -4.62 5.91 16.66
CA PRO A 160 -5.68 5.30 17.47
C PRO A 160 -6.65 6.34 18.05
N GLN A 161 -7.92 5.97 18.15
CA GLN A 161 -8.92 6.68 18.93
C GLN A 161 -8.76 6.33 20.43
N MET A 162 -7.78 6.98 21.06
CA MET A 162 -7.35 6.75 22.45
C MET A 162 -8.41 7.05 23.52
N ASP A 163 -9.48 7.73 23.14
CA ASP A 163 -10.63 8.09 23.96
C ASP A 163 -11.67 6.96 24.08
N ILE A 164 -11.76 6.08 23.08
CA ILE A 164 -12.68 4.93 23.06
C ILE A 164 -11.97 3.57 23.13
N LEU A 165 -10.70 3.47 22.74
CA LEU A 165 -9.96 2.21 22.76
C LEU A 165 -9.46 1.88 24.19
N PRO A 166 -9.59 0.62 24.65
CA PRO A 166 -9.13 0.23 25.97
C PRO A 166 -7.60 0.25 26.06
N LYS A 167 -7.07 1.04 26.99
CA LYS A 167 -5.66 1.03 27.36
C LYS A 167 -5.32 -0.30 28.04
N LEU A 168 -4.38 -1.07 27.47
CA LEU A 168 -4.02 -2.41 27.96
C LEU A 168 -2.82 -2.42 28.93
N ARG A 169 -2.02 -1.35 28.99
CA ARG A 169 -0.82 -1.26 29.82
C ARG A 169 -0.37 0.18 30.04
N ASP A 170 0.38 0.43 31.11
CA ASP A 170 0.81 1.77 31.50
C ASP A 170 2.12 2.26 30.86
N THR A 171 2.89 1.36 30.25
CA THR A 171 4.23 1.67 29.70
C THR A 171 4.31 1.34 28.21
N PRO A 172 4.84 2.26 27.37
CA PRO A 172 5.20 1.97 25.98
C PRO A 172 6.30 0.89 25.91
N LEU A 173 6.17 -0.06 24.97
CA LEU A 173 7.19 -1.07 24.69
C LEU A 173 8.17 -0.63 23.59
N PHE A 174 7.75 0.30 22.73
CA PHE A 174 8.55 0.84 21.62
C PHE A 174 8.17 2.30 21.32
N PRO A 175 9.00 3.07 20.58
CA PRO A 175 8.64 4.43 20.18
C PRO A 175 7.39 4.46 19.28
N GLY A 176 6.45 5.36 19.59
CA GLY A 176 5.17 5.47 18.88
C GLY A 176 4.07 4.51 19.39
N ASP A 177 4.39 3.67 20.37
CA ASP A 177 3.45 2.71 20.94
C ASP A 177 2.34 3.37 21.77
N ALA A 178 1.10 3.22 21.33
CA ALA A 178 -0.05 3.95 21.83
C ALA A 178 -0.75 3.35 23.06
N LEU A 179 -0.24 2.27 23.66
CA LEU A 179 -0.82 1.60 24.85
C LEU A 179 -2.17 0.89 24.66
N VAL A 180 -2.76 0.96 23.45
CA VAL A 180 -4.00 0.29 23.04
C VAL A 180 -3.71 -0.83 22.02
N ASP A 181 -4.74 -1.60 21.66
CA ASP A 181 -4.65 -2.72 20.74
C ASP A 181 -5.28 -2.41 19.37
N GLU A 182 -4.45 -2.40 18.32
CA GLU A 182 -4.87 -1.97 16.96
C GLU A 182 -5.86 -2.96 16.32
N LEU A 183 -5.66 -4.25 16.62
CA LEU A 183 -6.40 -5.46 16.25
C LEU A 183 -5.93 -6.53 17.26
N PRO A 184 -6.75 -7.51 17.68
CA PRO A 184 -6.35 -8.53 18.65
C PRO A 184 -5.04 -9.18 18.22
N THR A 185 -3.95 -8.76 18.85
CA THR A 185 -2.60 -9.14 18.43
C THR A 185 -2.36 -10.63 18.69
N LEU A 186 -1.29 -11.19 18.10
CA LEU A 186 -0.90 -12.58 18.32
C LEU A 186 -0.68 -12.92 19.82
N THR A 187 -0.56 -11.89 20.66
CA THR A 187 -0.82 -11.84 22.11
C THR A 187 -2.05 -12.64 22.56
N ASP A 188 -3.24 -12.33 22.04
CA ASP A 188 -4.50 -12.97 22.43
C ASP A 188 -4.56 -14.42 21.96
N VAL A 189 -3.95 -14.69 20.80
CA VAL A 189 -3.80 -16.05 20.25
C VAL A 189 -2.93 -16.90 21.17
N TYR A 190 -1.79 -16.38 21.63
CA TYR A 190 -0.91 -17.09 22.55
C TYR A 190 -1.55 -17.26 23.94
N ALA A 191 -2.32 -16.28 24.41
CA ALA A 191 -3.05 -16.37 25.67
C ALA A 191 -4.16 -17.45 25.64
N ILE A 192 -4.81 -17.65 24.49
CA ILE A 192 -5.96 -18.57 24.34
C ILE A 192 -5.53 -19.97 23.85
N ALA A 193 -4.61 -20.07 22.88
CA ALA A 193 -4.15 -21.33 22.27
C ALA A 193 -2.78 -21.82 22.78
N GLY A 194 -2.12 -21.04 23.65
CA GLY A 194 -0.79 -21.34 24.17
C GLY A 194 0.28 -21.32 23.08
N ALA A 195 1.31 -22.15 23.24
CA ALA A 195 2.36 -22.30 22.21
C ALA A 195 1.82 -22.87 20.88
N ALA A 196 0.59 -23.38 20.84
CA ALA A 196 -0.03 -23.95 19.65
C ALA A 196 -0.71 -22.90 18.77
N GLY A 197 0.08 -21.97 18.22
CA GLY A 197 -0.40 -21.02 17.22
C GLY A 197 -0.93 -21.76 15.97
N PRO A 198 -1.99 -21.25 15.30
CA PRO A 198 -2.77 -21.98 14.30
C PRO A 198 -2.07 -22.19 12.94
N PHE A 199 -0.81 -21.77 12.83
CA PHE A 199 0.03 -22.03 11.66
C PHE A 199 0.34 -23.52 11.50
N ARG A 200 0.83 -23.90 10.33
CA ARG A 200 0.51 -25.24 9.82
C ARG A 200 1.23 -26.43 10.44
N GLY A 201 2.21 -26.20 11.32
CA GLY A 201 2.67 -27.25 12.22
C GLY A 201 1.60 -27.72 13.21
N ARG A 202 0.50 -26.95 13.38
CA ARG A 202 -0.49 -27.11 14.45
C ARG A 202 -1.88 -26.58 14.05
N LYS A 203 -2.51 -27.15 13.01
CA LYS A 203 -3.93 -26.89 12.64
C LYS A 203 -4.91 -27.40 13.72
N LEU A 204 -4.87 -26.81 14.92
CA LEU A 204 -5.70 -27.17 16.06
C LEU A 204 -6.22 -25.88 16.72
N PRO A 205 -7.55 -25.67 16.78
CA PRO A 205 -8.60 -26.50 16.19
C PRO A 205 -8.60 -26.45 14.64
N ASP A 206 -9.43 -27.30 14.04
CA ASP A 206 -9.70 -27.33 12.60
C ASP A 206 -10.01 -25.92 12.04
N PRO A 207 -9.47 -25.51 10.86
CA PRO A 207 -9.79 -24.21 10.25
C PRO A 207 -11.29 -23.99 10.00
N GLY A 208 -12.07 -25.04 9.74
CA GLY A 208 -13.53 -24.94 9.67
C GLY A 208 -14.17 -24.58 11.02
N ALA A 209 -13.58 -24.99 12.15
CA ALA A 209 -13.98 -24.56 13.48
C ALA A 209 -13.54 -23.11 13.79
N LEU A 210 -12.38 -22.66 13.31
CA LEU A 210 -11.94 -21.25 13.43
C LEU A 210 -12.82 -20.29 12.60
N LEU A 211 -13.22 -20.70 11.39
CA LEU A 211 -14.20 -19.97 10.58
C LEU A 211 -15.55 -19.85 11.31
N ARG A 212 -16.02 -20.92 11.97
CA ARG A 212 -17.25 -20.89 12.78
C ARG A 212 -17.16 -20.08 14.08
N THR A 213 -16.02 -19.45 14.36
CA THR A 213 -15.85 -18.54 15.49
C THR A 213 -15.46 -17.12 15.06
N GLY A 214 -15.33 -16.85 13.77
CA GLY A 214 -14.82 -15.56 13.25
C GLY A 214 -13.38 -15.28 13.68
N ARG A 215 -12.55 -16.32 13.88
CA ARG A 215 -11.21 -16.22 14.48
C ARG A 215 -10.05 -16.50 13.53
N LEU A 216 -10.16 -16.26 12.22
CA LEU A 216 -8.94 -16.22 11.38
C LEU A 216 -8.11 -14.94 11.63
N ASP A 217 -8.60 -13.99 12.44
CA ASP A 217 -7.77 -12.94 13.07
C ASP A 217 -6.57 -13.53 13.83
N ALA A 218 -6.74 -14.73 14.40
CA ALA A 218 -5.68 -15.49 15.05
C ALA A 218 -4.60 -16.04 14.11
N LEU A 219 -4.86 -16.05 12.79
CA LEU A 219 -3.93 -16.52 11.75
C LEU A 219 -3.17 -15.37 11.06
N ASP A 220 -3.78 -14.19 10.93
CA ASP A 220 -3.19 -13.05 10.20
C ASP A 220 -2.46 -12.03 11.11
N SER A 221 -2.59 -12.16 12.44
CA SER A 221 -2.05 -11.22 13.45
C SER A 221 -0.51 -11.17 13.58
N VAL A 222 0.25 -11.61 12.57
CA VAL A 222 1.72 -11.51 12.59
C VAL A 222 2.13 -10.07 12.37
N ALA A 223 2.65 -9.44 13.42
CA ALA A 223 3.08 -8.06 13.48
C ALA A 223 4.13 -7.71 12.40
N ARG A 224 3.64 -7.25 11.25
CA ARG A 224 4.40 -6.92 10.03
C ARG A 224 3.75 -5.72 9.34
N ASN A 225 4.54 -4.99 8.56
CA ASN A 225 4.07 -3.95 7.65
C ASN A 225 3.14 -4.55 6.58
N ALA A 226 2.04 -3.88 6.26
CA ALA A 226 1.03 -4.36 5.33
C ALA A 226 1.61 -4.69 3.93
N PRO A 227 1.31 -5.88 3.36
CA PRO A 227 1.67 -6.19 1.99
C PRO A 227 0.85 -5.33 1.01
N GLY A 228 1.43 -5.02 -0.14
CA GLY A 228 0.68 -4.36 -1.22
C GLY A 228 -0.24 -5.33 -1.94
N VAL A 229 -1.43 -4.89 -2.36
CA VAL A 229 -2.31 -5.65 -3.27
C VAL A 229 -1.91 -5.49 -4.74
N LEU A 230 -1.04 -4.54 -5.07
CA LEU A 230 -0.48 -4.36 -6.41
C LEU A 230 0.18 -5.64 -6.92
N GLY A 231 -0.34 -6.16 -8.04
CA GLY A 231 0.15 -7.35 -8.71
C GLY A 231 -0.44 -8.66 -8.18
N ALA A 232 -1.51 -8.64 -7.38
CA ALA A 232 -2.06 -9.85 -6.74
C ALA A 232 -2.33 -11.02 -7.71
N ALA A 233 -2.71 -10.77 -8.97
CA ALA A 233 -2.87 -11.81 -10.00
C ALA A 233 -1.58 -12.62 -10.26
N PHE A 234 -0.40 -11.99 -10.15
CA PHE A 234 0.91 -12.62 -10.40
C PHE A 234 1.51 -13.30 -9.15
N ASN A 235 0.69 -13.54 -8.11
CA ASN A 235 1.14 -14.10 -6.84
C ASN A 235 0.14 -15.16 -6.36
N ASN A 236 0.63 -16.35 -6.06
CA ASN A 236 -0.16 -17.41 -5.42
C ASN A 236 -0.23 -17.22 -3.90
N ARG A 237 0.70 -16.44 -3.32
CA ARG A 237 0.68 -16.06 -1.90
C ARG A 237 0.92 -14.55 -1.78
N VAL A 238 -0.02 -13.82 -1.18
CA VAL A 238 0.13 -12.36 -1.01
C VAL A 238 0.87 -12.02 0.28
N LEU A 239 0.63 -12.76 1.36
CA LEU A 239 1.20 -12.50 2.68
C LEU A 239 2.71 -12.77 2.74
N LEU A 240 3.43 -12.00 3.56
CA LEU A 240 4.90 -11.96 3.57
C LEU A 240 5.56 -13.25 4.08
N GLY A 241 4.91 -13.98 4.99
CA GLY A 241 5.33 -15.32 5.43
C GLY A 241 4.79 -16.48 4.57
N GLY A 242 4.05 -16.20 3.50
CA GLY A 242 3.54 -17.24 2.60
C GLY A 242 2.30 -18.00 3.07
N LEU A 243 1.49 -17.37 3.93
CA LEU A 243 0.19 -17.89 4.37
C LEU A 243 -0.91 -17.61 3.32
N ALA A 244 -1.87 -18.54 3.21
CA ALA A 244 -3.02 -18.55 2.29
C ALA A 244 -2.67 -18.64 0.78
N GLY A 245 -3.70 -18.88 -0.04
CA GLY A 245 -3.64 -19.01 -1.50
C GLY A 245 -3.42 -20.44 -2.00
N GLU A 246 -2.54 -21.20 -1.36
CA GLU A 246 -2.25 -22.62 -1.64
C GLU A 246 -3.38 -23.59 -1.23
N PRO A 247 -3.44 -24.84 -1.75
CA PRO A 247 -4.43 -25.82 -1.33
C PRO A 247 -4.38 -26.12 0.17
N ASP A 248 -5.50 -26.60 0.73
CA ASP A 248 -5.59 -26.87 2.17
C ASP A 248 -4.74 -28.09 2.65
N SER A 249 -3.96 -28.72 1.75
CA SER A 249 -2.93 -29.74 2.04
C SER A 249 -1.48 -29.21 2.06
N SER A 250 -1.12 -28.15 1.33
CA SER A 250 0.26 -27.62 1.20
C SER A 250 0.73 -26.76 2.40
N PRO A 251 2.00 -26.86 2.88
CA PRO A 251 2.57 -26.01 3.93
C PRO A 251 2.30 -24.48 3.78
N GLY A 252 1.32 -23.99 4.56
CA GLY A 252 0.87 -22.59 4.59
C GLY A 252 -0.46 -22.29 3.88
N GLY A 253 -1.07 -23.24 3.18
CA GLY A 253 -2.39 -23.03 2.59
C GLY A 253 -3.47 -22.83 3.63
N LEU A 254 -4.48 -22.03 3.29
CA LEU A 254 -5.73 -21.87 4.02
C LEU A 254 -6.82 -21.69 2.95
N ASN A 255 -7.32 -22.82 2.44
CA ASN A 255 -8.15 -22.82 1.25
C ASN A 255 -9.25 -23.91 1.34
N PRO A 256 -10.17 -23.78 2.31
CA PRO A 256 -11.17 -24.81 2.61
C PRO A 256 -12.16 -25.04 1.46
N PHE A 257 -12.27 -24.09 0.52
CA PHE A 257 -13.15 -24.18 -0.64
C PHE A 257 -12.44 -24.65 -1.93
N ASN A 258 -11.13 -24.92 -1.87
CA ASN A 258 -10.29 -25.28 -3.01
C ASN A 258 -10.42 -24.27 -4.19
N PHE A 259 -10.50 -22.98 -3.87
CA PHE A 259 -10.62 -21.88 -4.83
C PHE A 259 -9.26 -21.42 -5.36
N PRO A 260 -9.21 -20.58 -6.41
CA PRO A 260 -7.97 -19.94 -6.83
C PRO A 260 -7.33 -19.08 -5.73
N ALA A 261 -6.04 -18.77 -5.90
CA ALA A 261 -5.22 -18.16 -4.85
C ALA A 261 -5.79 -16.84 -4.30
N GLN A 262 -6.27 -15.95 -5.17
CA GLN A 262 -6.72 -14.61 -4.75
C GLN A 262 -8.06 -14.69 -4.00
N GLU A 263 -8.94 -15.62 -4.33
CA GLU A 263 -10.16 -15.92 -3.58
C GLU A 263 -9.84 -16.52 -2.20
N SER A 264 -8.85 -17.42 -2.09
CA SER A 264 -8.36 -17.94 -0.79
C SER A 264 -7.72 -16.84 0.08
N VAL A 265 -6.94 -15.94 -0.52
CA VAL A 265 -6.37 -14.78 0.20
C VAL A 265 -7.48 -13.80 0.61
N ALA A 266 -8.46 -13.53 -0.25
CA ALA A 266 -9.59 -12.66 0.07
C ALA A 266 -10.43 -13.21 1.23
N LEU A 267 -10.63 -14.54 1.31
CA LEU A 267 -11.27 -15.20 2.45
C LEU A 267 -10.55 -14.87 3.76
N LEU A 268 -9.23 -15.13 3.83
CA LEU A 268 -8.44 -14.89 5.04
C LEU A 268 -8.48 -13.41 5.44
N LEU A 269 -8.22 -12.50 4.50
CA LEU A 269 -8.16 -11.06 4.78
C LEU A 269 -9.50 -10.49 5.27
N LEU A 270 -10.62 -10.94 4.69
CA LEU A 270 -11.95 -10.49 5.12
C LEU A 270 -12.31 -11.02 6.51
N ASP A 271 -11.96 -12.26 6.84
CA ASP A 271 -12.23 -12.85 8.17
C ASP A 271 -11.34 -12.19 9.24
N ALA A 272 -10.03 -12.09 8.97
CA ALA A 272 -9.05 -11.52 9.88
C ALA A 272 -9.33 -10.06 10.26
N HIS A 273 -10.05 -9.31 9.40
CA HIS A 273 -10.46 -7.94 9.65
C HIS A 273 -11.95 -7.82 10.04
N ARG A 274 -12.58 -8.93 10.45
CA ARG A 274 -13.99 -9.00 10.91
C ARG A 274 -14.97 -8.34 9.92
N MET A 275 -14.86 -8.78 8.67
CA MET A 275 -15.76 -8.43 7.57
C MET A 275 -16.57 -9.64 7.06
N LEU A 276 -16.35 -10.84 7.61
CA LEU A 276 -17.22 -12.02 7.45
C LEU A 276 -18.16 -12.17 8.65
N SER A 277 -19.08 -13.13 8.59
CA SER A 277 -20.20 -13.25 9.53
C SER A 277 -19.96 -14.15 10.74
N ASP A 278 -20.25 -13.62 11.94
CA ASP A 278 -19.93 -14.26 13.24
C ASP A 278 -21.14 -14.91 14.00
N ASP A 279 -22.41 -14.52 13.80
CA ASP A 279 -23.58 -15.15 14.48
C ASP A 279 -24.14 -16.36 13.72
N HIS A 280 -24.16 -17.52 14.40
CA HIS A 280 -24.64 -18.79 13.86
C HIS A 280 -26.08 -19.18 14.25
N SER A 281 -26.75 -18.48 15.18
CA SER A 281 -28.14 -18.79 15.52
C SER A 281 -28.94 -17.69 16.22
N LYS A 282 -29.74 -16.98 15.41
CA LYS A 282 -31.11 -16.52 15.72
C LYS A 282 -31.33 -15.23 16.54
N THR A 283 -30.34 -14.37 16.85
CA THR A 283 -30.67 -13.12 17.59
C THR A 283 -30.04 -11.81 17.13
N GLY A 284 -28.77 -11.71 16.73
CA GLY A 284 -28.14 -10.38 16.72
C GLY A 284 -26.75 -10.26 16.11
N LEU A 285 -26.73 -10.02 14.79
CA LEU A 285 -25.57 -9.69 13.95
C LEU A 285 -24.57 -10.84 13.66
N GLY A 286 -24.98 -11.70 12.73
CA GLY A 286 -24.12 -12.36 11.74
C GLY A 286 -24.72 -11.97 10.40
N THR A 287 -24.23 -10.87 9.83
CA THR A 287 -25.06 -9.97 9.01
C THR A 287 -24.28 -9.10 8.03
N GLU A 288 -23.00 -9.33 7.82
CA GLU A 288 -22.11 -8.44 7.09
C GLU A 288 -22.54 -8.39 5.61
N SER A 289 -22.83 -9.55 5.02
CA SER A 289 -23.51 -9.64 3.73
C SER A 289 -24.96 -9.12 3.76
N ALA A 290 -25.73 -9.41 4.82
CA ALA A 290 -27.10 -8.90 5.01
C ALA A 290 -27.19 -7.37 5.18
N VAL A 291 -26.12 -6.70 5.60
CA VAL A 291 -26.01 -5.24 5.61
C VAL A 291 -26.01 -4.73 4.18
N LEU A 292 -25.26 -5.35 3.25
CA LEU A 292 -25.28 -4.99 1.83
C LEU A 292 -26.67 -5.21 1.20
N GLN A 293 -27.39 -6.27 1.60
CA GLN A 293 -28.75 -6.54 1.10
C GLN A 293 -29.73 -5.38 1.36
N LYS A 294 -29.52 -4.55 2.37
CA LYS A 294 -30.40 -3.40 2.69
C LYS A 294 -30.32 -2.31 1.61
N PHE A 295 -29.16 -2.14 0.98
CA PHE A 295 -28.93 -1.09 -0.02
C PHE A 295 -29.38 -1.53 -1.42
N ALA A 296 -30.25 -0.74 -2.04
CA ALA A 296 -30.74 -1.02 -3.40
C ALA A 296 -29.61 -0.97 -4.45
N THR A 297 -28.65 -0.07 -4.24
CA THR A 297 -27.38 0.05 -4.98
C THR A 297 -26.60 -1.26 -4.98
N TYR A 298 -26.35 -1.86 -3.82
CA TYR A 298 -25.68 -3.16 -3.74
C TYR A 298 -26.52 -4.28 -4.34
N ARG A 299 -27.84 -4.34 -4.09
CA ARG A 299 -28.71 -5.33 -4.77
C ARG A 299 -28.58 -5.26 -6.30
N LYS A 300 -28.47 -4.07 -6.89
CA LYS A 300 -28.20 -3.89 -8.32
C LYS A 300 -26.79 -4.36 -8.72
N LEU A 301 -25.75 -3.93 -8.00
CA LEU A 301 -24.37 -4.28 -8.30
C LEU A 301 -24.08 -5.78 -8.21
N PHE A 302 -24.64 -6.49 -7.22
CA PHE A 302 -24.54 -7.95 -7.15
C PHE A 302 -25.25 -8.63 -8.31
N ARG A 303 -26.44 -8.17 -8.71
CA ARG A 303 -27.16 -8.72 -9.88
C ARG A 303 -26.37 -8.55 -11.19
N ASP A 304 -25.72 -7.40 -11.37
CA ASP A 304 -24.85 -7.13 -12.52
C ASP A 304 -23.59 -8.05 -12.51
N ALA A 305 -23.05 -8.35 -11.33
CA ALA A 305 -21.82 -9.11 -11.14
C ALA A 305 -22.00 -10.64 -11.18
N PHE A 306 -23.16 -11.12 -10.71
CA PHE A 306 -23.47 -12.53 -10.47
C PHE A 306 -24.86 -12.90 -11.04
N PRO A 307 -25.03 -12.90 -12.37
CA PRO A 307 -26.35 -13.09 -13.00
C PRO A 307 -26.95 -14.48 -12.78
N GLU A 308 -26.12 -15.51 -12.61
CA GLU A 308 -26.57 -16.88 -12.31
C GLU A 308 -27.11 -16.98 -10.88
N GLU A 309 -26.35 -16.51 -9.88
CA GLU A 309 -26.82 -16.42 -8.50
C GLU A 309 -28.02 -15.47 -8.34
N ALA A 310 -28.12 -14.43 -9.18
CA ALA A 310 -29.27 -13.52 -9.20
C ALA A 310 -30.55 -14.22 -9.70
N ALA A 311 -30.47 -14.97 -10.79
CA ALA A 311 -31.59 -15.77 -11.28
C ALA A 311 -32.03 -16.84 -10.27
N GLN A 312 -31.06 -17.46 -9.57
CA GLN A 312 -31.36 -18.41 -8.50
C GLN A 312 -32.00 -17.73 -7.28
N ALA A 313 -31.52 -16.54 -6.89
CA ALA A 313 -32.12 -15.74 -5.81
C ALA A 313 -33.56 -15.32 -6.14
N ASP A 314 -33.86 -14.97 -7.39
CA ASP A 314 -35.21 -14.65 -7.84
C ASP A 314 -36.12 -15.89 -7.81
N ALA A 315 -35.67 -17.00 -8.39
CA ALA A 315 -36.42 -18.25 -8.43
C ALA A 315 -36.73 -18.83 -7.04
N THR A 316 -35.88 -18.55 -6.03
CA THR A 316 -36.05 -19.00 -4.65
C THR A 316 -36.58 -17.92 -3.70
N SER A 317 -36.74 -16.67 -4.18
CA SER A 317 -37.01 -15.48 -3.34
C SER A 317 -36.03 -15.31 -2.17
N ASN A 318 -34.78 -15.76 -2.34
CA ASN A 318 -33.75 -15.73 -1.31
C ASN A 318 -32.51 -14.94 -1.75
N LEU A 319 -32.34 -13.72 -1.20
CA LEU A 319 -31.19 -12.87 -1.49
C LEU A 319 -29.86 -13.40 -0.93
N ASP A 320 -29.87 -14.31 0.04
CA ASP A 320 -28.64 -14.92 0.59
C ASP A 320 -27.92 -15.77 -0.45
N VAL A 321 -28.61 -16.24 -1.50
CA VAL A 321 -27.99 -16.92 -2.65
C VAL A 321 -27.09 -15.98 -3.45
N LEU A 322 -27.47 -14.70 -3.54
CA LEU A 322 -26.80 -13.67 -4.34
C LEU A 322 -25.81 -12.84 -3.52
N ILE A 323 -26.16 -12.46 -2.29
CA ILE A 323 -25.37 -11.56 -1.45
C ILE A 323 -24.96 -12.32 -0.19
N ASN A 324 -23.78 -12.96 -0.30
CA ASN A 324 -23.16 -13.78 0.73
C ASN A 324 -21.64 -13.62 0.67
N ASP A 325 -20.95 -14.21 1.63
CA ASP A 325 -19.51 -14.09 1.80
C ASP A 325 -18.73 -14.68 0.60
N LEU A 326 -19.30 -15.67 -0.11
CA LEU A 326 -18.69 -16.24 -1.32
C LEU A 326 -18.79 -15.31 -2.53
N THR A 327 -19.92 -14.63 -2.76
CA THR A 327 -20.01 -13.60 -3.83
C THR A 327 -19.16 -12.38 -3.48
N ILE A 328 -19.13 -11.97 -2.21
CA ILE A 328 -18.26 -10.91 -1.70
C ILE A 328 -16.78 -11.20 -1.97
N LEU A 329 -16.24 -12.34 -1.49
CA LEU A 329 -14.80 -12.64 -1.64
C LEU A 329 -14.40 -12.80 -3.10
N ARG A 330 -15.28 -13.34 -3.96
CA ARG A 330 -15.05 -13.45 -5.42
C ARG A 330 -15.02 -12.08 -6.10
N ALA A 331 -15.88 -11.15 -5.69
CA ALA A 331 -15.83 -9.77 -6.18
C ALA A 331 -14.53 -9.07 -5.74
N THR A 332 -14.19 -9.16 -4.45
CA THR A 332 -12.94 -8.59 -3.87
C THR A 332 -11.70 -9.14 -4.57
N ALA A 333 -11.59 -10.47 -4.71
CA ALA A 333 -10.49 -11.12 -5.43
C ALA A 333 -10.43 -10.71 -6.91
N THR A 334 -11.59 -10.52 -7.57
CA THR A 334 -11.65 -10.01 -8.95
C THR A 334 -11.08 -8.60 -9.05
N PHE A 335 -11.40 -7.71 -8.11
CA PHE A 335 -10.78 -6.38 -8.06
C PHE A 335 -9.27 -6.46 -7.82
N MET A 336 -8.83 -7.22 -6.80
CA MET A 336 -7.41 -7.41 -6.47
C MET A 336 -6.60 -7.93 -7.68
N ARG A 337 -7.15 -8.89 -8.45
CA ARG A 337 -6.50 -9.40 -9.66
C ARG A 337 -6.24 -8.29 -10.70
N THR A 338 -7.12 -7.29 -10.82
CA THR A 338 -6.94 -6.16 -11.74
C THR A 338 -6.04 -5.02 -11.24
N ALA A 339 -5.56 -5.07 -9.99
CA ALA A 339 -4.67 -4.05 -9.43
C ALA A 339 -3.25 -4.19 -9.99
N VAL A 340 -2.98 -3.61 -11.16
CA VAL A 340 -1.69 -3.67 -11.88
C VAL A 340 -1.36 -2.32 -12.52
N THR A 341 -0.07 -2.02 -12.71
CA THR A 341 0.41 -0.87 -13.51
C THR A 341 0.83 -1.35 -14.90
N ARG A 342 0.51 -0.57 -15.95
CA ARG A 342 0.76 -0.91 -17.35
C ARG A 342 1.44 0.20 -18.16
N ASP A 343 1.54 1.43 -17.64
CA ASP A 343 2.09 2.59 -18.37
C ASP A 343 3.23 3.28 -17.59
N THR A 344 4.08 2.49 -16.93
CA THR A 344 5.35 3.03 -16.41
C THR A 344 6.29 3.42 -17.56
N PRO A 345 7.26 4.33 -17.35
CA PRO A 345 8.36 4.56 -18.30
C PRO A 345 9.10 3.28 -18.72
N PHE A 346 9.22 2.30 -17.82
CA PHE A 346 9.78 1.00 -18.16
C PHE A 346 8.87 0.19 -19.09
N ASP A 347 7.55 0.17 -18.87
CA ASP A 347 6.61 -0.54 -19.76
C ASP A 347 6.65 0.01 -21.19
N ARG A 348 6.66 1.34 -21.36
CA ARG A 348 6.82 1.97 -22.68
C ARG A 348 8.18 1.65 -23.32
N PHE A 349 9.25 1.59 -22.52
CA PHE A 349 10.57 1.15 -22.98
C PHE A 349 10.57 -0.32 -23.41
N LEU A 350 9.93 -1.24 -22.68
CA LEU A 350 9.77 -2.64 -23.09
C LEU A 350 8.98 -2.76 -24.40
N ALA A 351 7.93 -1.93 -24.56
CA ALA A 351 7.01 -1.97 -25.69
C ALA A 351 7.60 -1.43 -27.02
N GLY A 352 8.51 -0.45 -26.97
CA GLY A 352 8.96 0.21 -28.20
C GLY A 352 9.81 1.45 -27.96
N ASP A 353 9.46 2.26 -26.97
CA ASP A 353 9.88 3.65 -26.90
C ASP A 353 11.30 3.82 -26.34
N ASN A 354 12.23 4.19 -27.22
CA ASN A 354 13.61 4.52 -26.88
C ASN A 354 13.77 5.84 -26.10
N ARG A 355 12.71 6.62 -25.93
CA ARG A 355 12.69 7.91 -25.21
C ARG A 355 12.01 7.82 -23.84
N ALA A 356 11.37 6.71 -23.52
CA ALA A 356 10.58 6.58 -22.29
C ALA A 356 11.41 6.69 -21.00
N LEU A 357 12.61 6.10 -21.00
CA LEU A 357 13.55 6.18 -19.87
C LEU A 357 14.58 7.30 -20.06
N THR A 358 14.85 8.05 -18.99
CA THR A 358 15.96 9.03 -18.98
C THR A 358 17.31 8.32 -19.06
N SER A 359 18.37 9.05 -19.44
CA SER A 359 19.74 8.51 -19.43
C SER A 359 20.18 7.99 -18.05
N LYS A 360 19.64 8.54 -16.94
CA LYS A 360 19.91 8.07 -15.58
C LYS A 360 19.20 6.73 -15.32
N GLN A 361 17.92 6.64 -15.66
CA GLN A 361 17.12 5.42 -15.56
C GLN A 361 17.66 4.28 -16.44
N LEU A 362 18.19 4.57 -17.64
CA LEU A 362 18.84 3.57 -18.50
C LEU A 362 20.10 2.96 -17.84
N ARG A 363 20.89 3.77 -17.09
CA ARG A 363 22.04 3.25 -16.31
C ARG A 363 21.56 2.45 -15.10
N GLY A 364 20.53 2.92 -14.39
CA GLY A 364 19.87 2.18 -13.31
C GLY A 364 19.34 0.81 -13.74
N ALA A 365 18.62 0.76 -14.87
CA ALA A 365 18.13 -0.48 -15.47
C ALA A 365 19.29 -1.41 -15.90
N LYS A 366 20.38 -0.89 -16.49
CA LYS A 366 21.59 -1.69 -16.80
C LYS A 366 22.16 -2.33 -15.53
N LEU A 367 22.25 -1.59 -14.43
CA LEU A 367 22.72 -2.13 -13.15
C LEU A 367 21.75 -3.18 -12.58
N PHE A 368 20.44 -2.90 -12.57
CA PHE A 368 19.39 -3.79 -12.05
C PHE A 368 19.38 -5.16 -12.76
N PHE A 369 19.50 -5.16 -14.10
CA PHE A 369 19.45 -6.36 -14.94
C PHE A 369 20.81 -7.00 -15.24
N THR A 370 21.94 -6.42 -14.78
CA THR A 370 23.26 -7.07 -14.86
C THR A 370 23.56 -7.80 -13.56
N LYS A 371 24.08 -9.02 -13.62
CA LYS A 371 24.47 -9.79 -12.42
C LYS A 371 25.59 -9.08 -11.63
N ALA A 372 25.61 -9.27 -10.31
CA ALA A 372 26.63 -8.68 -9.43
C ALA A 372 28.07 -9.08 -9.81
N ASP A 373 28.29 -10.36 -10.14
CA ASP A 373 29.57 -10.90 -10.62
C ASP A 373 29.98 -10.45 -12.03
N LYS A 374 29.14 -9.64 -12.69
CA LYS A 374 29.36 -9.02 -14.00
C LYS A 374 29.31 -7.48 -13.93
N GLY A 375 29.44 -6.91 -12.72
CA GLY A 375 29.53 -5.46 -12.50
C GLY A 375 28.20 -4.73 -12.36
N GLY A 376 27.08 -5.45 -12.27
CA GLY A 376 25.76 -4.90 -11.95
C GLY A 376 25.40 -5.00 -10.47
N ALA A 377 24.10 -4.92 -10.19
CA ALA A 377 23.52 -5.09 -8.87
C ALA A 377 22.81 -6.44 -8.69
N GLY A 378 22.47 -7.14 -9.78
CA GLY A 378 21.87 -8.48 -9.75
C GLY A 378 20.42 -8.56 -9.26
N CYS A 379 19.75 -7.43 -9.06
CA CYS A 379 18.39 -7.34 -8.52
C CYS A 379 17.38 -8.22 -9.27
N PHE A 380 17.46 -8.26 -10.61
CA PHE A 380 16.58 -9.06 -11.47
C PHE A 380 16.60 -10.57 -11.19
N THR A 381 17.63 -11.09 -10.51
CA THR A 381 17.69 -12.52 -10.16
C THR A 381 16.58 -12.93 -9.20
N CYS A 382 16.11 -12.00 -8.36
CA CYS A 382 14.94 -12.17 -7.48
C CYS A 382 13.73 -11.35 -7.94
N HIS A 383 13.96 -10.23 -8.64
CA HIS A 383 12.94 -9.28 -9.07
C HIS A 383 12.76 -9.28 -10.59
N SER A 384 12.15 -10.35 -11.09
CA SER A 384 11.77 -10.57 -12.49
C SER A 384 10.26 -10.81 -12.61
N GLY A 385 9.80 -11.07 -13.83
CA GLY A 385 8.39 -11.18 -14.17
C GLY A 385 7.71 -9.82 -14.37
N PRO A 386 6.43 -9.80 -14.78
CA PRO A 386 5.71 -8.56 -15.09
C PRO A 386 5.67 -7.58 -13.91
N MET A 387 5.58 -8.11 -12.68
CA MET A 387 5.54 -7.33 -11.44
C MET A 387 6.89 -7.24 -10.71
N LEU A 388 7.99 -7.74 -11.29
CA LEU A 388 9.34 -7.70 -10.69
C LEU A 388 9.37 -8.27 -9.25
N ASN A 389 8.68 -9.39 -9.05
CA ASN A 389 8.46 -10.09 -7.78
C ASN A 389 8.88 -11.57 -7.82
N LYS A 390 9.26 -12.11 -8.98
CA LYS A 390 9.58 -13.54 -9.18
C LYS A 390 11.05 -13.76 -9.55
N GLN A 391 11.62 -14.92 -9.22
CA GLN A 391 12.96 -15.28 -9.71
C GLN A 391 12.98 -15.42 -11.23
N VAL A 392 14.12 -15.12 -11.86
CA VAL A 392 14.24 -15.13 -13.34
C VAL A 392 14.05 -16.52 -13.98
N ASN A 393 14.32 -17.57 -13.21
CA ASN A 393 14.15 -18.98 -13.58
C ASN A 393 12.89 -19.63 -13.01
N ASP A 394 11.96 -18.82 -12.46
CA ASP A 394 10.67 -19.29 -11.96
C ASP A 394 9.84 -19.89 -13.13
N PRO A 395 9.33 -21.13 -13.02
CA PRO A 395 8.57 -21.76 -14.09
C PRO A 395 7.21 -21.07 -14.37
N ASP A 396 6.79 -20.15 -13.51
CA ASP A 396 5.66 -19.24 -13.66
C ASP A 396 6.10 -17.76 -13.57
N VAL A 397 7.33 -17.42 -14.02
CA VAL A 397 7.87 -16.04 -13.97
C VAL A 397 6.94 -14.99 -14.62
N ALA A 398 6.18 -15.38 -15.66
CA ALA A 398 5.22 -14.53 -16.34
C ALA A 398 3.85 -14.41 -15.62
N GLY A 399 3.60 -15.23 -14.59
CA GLY A 399 2.27 -15.35 -13.99
C GLY A 399 1.27 -16.00 -14.93
N VAL A 400 1.57 -17.15 -15.55
CA VAL A 400 0.54 -17.86 -16.35
C VAL A 400 -0.48 -18.61 -15.47
N GLY A 401 -0.39 -18.42 -14.15
CA GLY A 401 -1.34 -18.86 -13.13
C GLY A 401 -0.93 -20.16 -12.45
N LYS A 402 0.23 -20.74 -12.78
CA LYS A 402 0.65 -22.02 -12.21
C LYS A 402 0.96 -21.86 -10.72
N PHE A 403 0.49 -22.80 -9.92
CA PHE A 403 0.94 -22.97 -8.55
C PHE A 403 2.43 -23.36 -8.54
N VAL A 404 3.24 -22.42 -8.05
CA VAL A 404 4.70 -22.52 -7.88
C VAL A 404 5.04 -21.98 -6.49
N GLU A 405 6.13 -22.47 -5.89
CA GLU A 405 6.59 -21.92 -4.62
C GLU A 405 7.06 -20.48 -4.84
N GLU A 406 6.45 -19.55 -4.10
CA GLU A 406 6.85 -18.14 -4.15
C GLU A 406 8.28 -17.96 -3.64
N ASN A 407 8.88 -16.84 -4.01
CA ASN A 407 10.30 -16.62 -3.77
C ASN A 407 10.50 -16.03 -2.36
N PHE A 408 11.06 -16.82 -1.43
CA PHE A 408 11.30 -16.41 -0.03
C PHE A 408 12.80 -16.31 0.28
N PHE A 409 13.24 -15.22 0.92
CA PHE A 409 14.65 -15.03 1.33
C PHE A 409 14.78 -14.43 2.72
N ASN A 410 15.77 -14.92 3.49
CA ASN A 410 16.27 -14.24 4.68
C ASN A 410 17.30 -13.18 4.24
N LEU A 411 17.03 -11.93 4.58
CA LEU A 411 17.87 -10.76 4.26
C LEU A 411 18.56 -10.17 5.49
N GLY A 412 18.51 -10.83 6.65
CA GLY A 412 19.14 -10.36 7.90
C GLY A 412 18.44 -9.16 8.55
N LEU A 413 17.15 -8.94 8.24
CA LEU A 413 16.32 -7.87 8.79
C LEU A 413 15.93 -8.17 10.25
N GLY A 414 15.66 -7.12 11.02
CA GLY A 414 15.03 -7.24 12.35
C GLY A 414 13.51 -7.19 12.29
N ASP A 415 12.86 -7.33 13.43
CA ASP A 415 11.39 -7.35 13.55
C ASP A 415 10.71 -5.99 13.36
N HIS A 416 9.41 -6.03 13.03
CA HIS A 416 8.51 -4.89 13.17
C HIS A 416 8.37 -4.47 14.66
N PRO A 417 8.25 -3.18 15.00
CA PRO A 417 8.15 -2.73 16.40
C PRO A 417 7.01 -3.42 17.20
N ILE A 418 5.86 -3.64 16.56
CA ILE A 418 4.68 -4.31 17.16
C ILE A 418 5.02 -5.74 17.67
N GLN A 419 6.07 -6.42 17.17
CA GLN A 419 6.52 -7.71 17.72
C GLN A 419 6.92 -7.65 19.22
N ALA A 420 7.17 -6.45 19.77
CA ALA A 420 7.35 -6.27 21.21
C ALA A 420 6.13 -6.71 22.04
N LEU A 421 4.90 -6.56 21.52
CA LEU A 421 3.68 -7.08 22.16
C LEU A 421 3.72 -8.61 22.24
N ASN A 422 4.13 -9.27 21.15
CA ASN A 422 4.28 -10.73 21.09
C ASN A 422 5.36 -11.24 22.05
N ARG A 423 6.48 -10.52 22.21
CA ARG A 423 7.50 -10.80 23.24
C ARG A 423 6.93 -10.69 24.66
N GLN A 424 6.17 -9.62 24.95
CA GLN A 424 5.53 -9.42 26.26
C GLN A 424 4.54 -10.55 26.56
N ALA A 425 3.66 -10.88 25.61
CA ALA A 425 2.65 -11.92 25.74
C ALA A 425 3.25 -13.31 26.00
N ARG A 426 4.31 -13.65 25.25
CA ARG A 426 5.04 -14.92 25.36
C ARG A 426 5.95 -14.99 26.59
N LYS A 427 6.18 -13.86 27.26
CA LYS A 427 7.21 -13.67 28.30
C LYS A 427 8.60 -14.08 27.81
N ASP A 428 8.84 -13.89 26.51
CA ASP A 428 10.09 -14.24 25.84
C ASP A 428 10.69 -12.97 25.18
N PRO A 429 11.71 -12.34 25.81
CA PRO A 429 12.35 -11.16 25.25
C PRO A 429 13.21 -11.47 24.00
N ASN A 430 13.45 -12.75 23.69
CA ASN A 430 14.25 -13.19 22.54
C ASN A 430 13.39 -13.68 21.36
N PHE A 431 12.07 -13.69 21.49
CA PHE A 431 11.17 -14.07 20.40
C PHE A 431 11.33 -13.10 19.20
N LEU A 432 11.44 -13.68 18.00
CA LEU A 432 11.56 -12.98 16.72
C LEU A 432 10.48 -13.44 15.74
N ASP A 433 10.26 -12.66 14.68
CA ASP A 433 9.44 -13.05 13.54
C ASP A 433 10.16 -14.12 12.68
N ASP A 434 9.81 -15.39 12.87
CA ASP A 434 10.45 -16.52 12.18
C ASP A 434 10.09 -16.62 10.67
N GLY A 435 9.22 -15.73 10.17
CA GLY A 435 8.99 -15.54 8.73
C GLY A 435 8.15 -16.66 8.11
N ARG A 436 8.75 -17.37 7.14
CA ARG A 436 8.16 -18.53 6.45
C ARG A 436 8.18 -19.80 7.32
N ARG A 437 9.13 -19.93 8.27
CA ARG A 437 9.20 -21.07 9.21
C ARG A 437 7.97 -21.17 10.10
N ASP A 438 7.40 -20.05 10.57
CA ASP A 438 6.13 -20.08 11.32
C ASP A 438 5.04 -20.84 10.54
N VAL A 439 5.05 -20.68 9.22
CA VAL A 439 4.04 -21.21 8.31
C VAL A 439 4.35 -22.64 7.84
N THR A 440 5.62 -23.01 7.64
CA THR A 440 6.02 -24.36 7.18
C THR A 440 6.40 -25.33 8.29
N GLY A 441 6.85 -24.84 9.44
CA GLY A 441 7.52 -25.63 10.48
C GLY A 441 8.94 -26.10 10.10
N ASN A 442 9.50 -25.65 8.98
CA ASN A 442 10.82 -26.06 8.50
C ASN A 442 11.90 -25.05 8.93
N ASP A 443 12.95 -25.52 9.58
CA ASP A 443 14.09 -24.70 10.01
C ASP A 443 14.86 -24.10 8.82
N ASP A 444 14.87 -24.78 7.66
CA ASP A 444 15.43 -24.24 6.42
C ASP A 444 14.66 -23.01 5.90
N ASP A 445 13.49 -22.66 6.45
CA ASP A 445 12.69 -21.48 6.11
C ASP A 445 12.79 -20.32 7.11
N ILE A 446 13.63 -20.45 8.16
CA ILE A 446 13.71 -19.45 9.22
C ILE A 446 14.12 -18.07 8.68
N TYR A 447 13.42 -17.04 9.16
CA TYR A 447 13.60 -15.63 8.79
C TYR A 447 13.43 -15.31 7.29
N LYS A 448 12.89 -16.23 6.49
CA LYS A 448 12.62 -15.94 5.08
C LYS A 448 11.29 -15.20 4.91
N PHE A 449 11.29 -14.16 4.08
CA PHE A 449 10.09 -13.41 3.69
C PHE A 449 9.97 -13.33 2.17
N ARG A 450 8.73 -13.20 1.70
CA ARG A 450 8.38 -13.18 0.28
C ARG A 450 8.99 -11.96 -0.43
N VAL A 451 9.52 -12.18 -1.63
CA VAL A 451 9.87 -11.11 -2.56
C VAL A 451 8.58 -10.39 -3.00
N VAL A 452 8.56 -9.07 -2.85
CA VAL A 452 7.44 -8.20 -3.24
C VAL A 452 7.72 -7.48 -4.56
N THR A 453 6.69 -6.87 -5.16
CA THR A 453 6.82 -6.08 -6.40
C THR A 453 7.74 -4.88 -6.24
N MET A 454 8.47 -4.54 -7.31
CA MET A 454 9.28 -3.31 -7.41
C MET A 454 8.55 -2.14 -8.09
N ARG A 455 7.26 -2.29 -8.41
CA ARG A 455 6.44 -1.21 -9.01
C ARG A 455 5.84 -0.32 -7.92
N GLN A 456 5.58 0.95 -8.26
CA GLN A 456 5.04 1.99 -7.36
C GLN A 456 5.87 2.31 -6.09
N LEU A 457 7.10 1.82 -5.94
CA LEU A 457 7.87 1.94 -4.69
C LEU A 457 8.06 3.38 -4.18
N LYS A 458 8.03 4.38 -5.08
CA LYS A 458 8.06 5.82 -4.78
C LYS A 458 7.08 6.24 -3.67
N ASP A 459 5.88 5.69 -3.71
CA ASP A 459 4.79 6.07 -2.80
C ASP A 459 4.73 5.18 -1.55
N ALA A 460 5.51 4.09 -1.48
CA ALA A 460 5.36 3.02 -0.49
C ALA A 460 5.67 3.43 0.96
N ARG A 461 6.51 4.46 1.17
CA ARG A 461 6.95 5.09 2.44
C ARG A 461 7.61 4.23 3.51
N PHE A 462 7.26 2.96 3.64
CA PHE A 462 7.81 2.03 4.62
C PHE A 462 8.09 0.69 3.94
N PHE A 463 9.36 0.26 3.97
CA PHE A 463 9.85 -0.89 3.21
C PHE A 463 10.11 -2.14 4.08
N PHE A 464 10.18 -3.30 3.43
CA PHE A 464 10.25 -4.64 4.04
C PHE A 464 9.08 -4.97 4.98
N HIS A 465 9.14 -6.16 5.59
CA HIS A 465 8.14 -6.64 6.56
C HIS A 465 8.17 -5.87 7.90
N ASN A 466 9.28 -5.19 8.20
CA ASN A 466 9.46 -4.48 9.47
C ASN A 466 9.27 -2.96 9.38
N GLY A 467 9.09 -2.40 8.18
CA GLY A 467 8.90 -0.96 7.97
C GLY A 467 10.11 -0.10 8.38
N SER A 468 11.29 -0.68 8.60
CA SER A 468 12.43 0.04 9.21
C SER A 468 13.18 1.02 8.28
N PHE A 469 12.81 1.07 7.01
CA PHE A 469 13.39 1.96 5.99
C PHE A 469 12.28 2.83 5.40
N THR A 470 12.60 4.10 5.11
CA THR A 470 11.62 5.10 4.64
C THR A 470 11.90 5.69 3.26
N SER A 471 12.99 5.29 2.60
CA SER A 471 13.25 5.65 1.19
C SER A 471 13.73 4.43 0.38
N VAL A 472 13.51 4.44 -0.93
CA VAL A 472 14.07 3.40 -1.82
C VAL A 472 15.59 3.48 -1.84
N ARG A 473 16.17 4.69 -1.70
CA ARG A 473 17.62 4.88 -1.64
C ARG A 473 18.25 4.11 -0.48
N ASP A 474 17.64 4.17 0.71
CA ASP A 474 18.17 3.49 1.90
C ASP A 474 18.02 1.97 1.78
N VAL A 475 16.98 1.48 1.10
CA VAL A 475 16.82 0.06 0.74
C VAL A 475 17.94 -0.39 -0.21
N VAL A 476 18.25 0.39 -1.25
CA VAL A 476 19.39 0.10 -2.15
C VAL A 476 20.71 0.16 -1.37
N GLN A 477 20.86 1.11 -0.45
CA GLN A 477 22.05 1.25 0.39
C GLN A 477 22.22 0.08 1.38
N TYR A 478 21.13 -0.48 1.91
CA TYR A 478 21.17 -1.69 2.76
C TYR A 478 21.79 -2.87 2.01
N PHE A 479 21.31 -3.15 0.80
CA PHE A 479 21.91 -4.17 -0.06
C PHE A 479 23.35 -3.81 -0.45
N ASN A 480 23.62 -2.52 -0.71
CA ASN A 480 24.96 -2.06 -1.07
C ASN A 480 25.99 -2.24 0.05
N ALA A 481 25.59 -2.08 1.31
CA ALA A 481 26.42 -2.35 2.48
C ALA A 481 26.53 -3.86 2.80
N GLY A 482 25.48 -4.64 2.52
CA GLY A 482 25.46 -6.10 2.74
C GLY A 482 25.56 -6.51 4.22
N VAL A 483 25.24 -5.61 5.15
CA VAL A 483 25.30 -5.84 6.60
C VAL A 483 23.89 -6.16 7.13
N PRO A 484 23.64 -7.34 7.71
CA PRO A 484 22.40 -7.65 8.41
C PRO A 484 22.05 -6.61 9.47
N GLN A 485 20.78 -6.20 9.52
CA GLN A 485 20.22 -5.32 10.53
C GLN A 485 20.12 -6.01 11.91
N ASN A 486 19.84 -7.31 11.93
CA ASN A 486 19.72 -8.11 13.16
C ASN A 486 20.77 -9.23 13.17
N ALA A 487 21.41 -9.44 14.32
CA ALA A 487 22.50 -10.41 14.46
C ALA A 487 22.05 -11.87 14.44
N GLN A 488 20.83 -12.20 14.91
CA GLN A 488 20.30 -13.55 14.96
C GLN A 488 19.81 -14.00 13.58
N SER A 489 18.97 -13.20 12.90
CA SER A 489 18.58 -13.48 11.52
C SER A 489 19.76 -13.38 10.55
N GLY A 490 20.72 -12.49 10.85
CA GLY A 490 22.02 -12.35 10.19
C GLY A 490 23.07 -13.44 10.49
N ALA A 491 22.79 -14.38 11.39
CA ALA A 491 23.66 -15.54 11.67
C ALA A 491 23.02 -16.88 11.26
N ALA A 492 21.73 -16.89 10.91
CA ALA A 492 21.03 -18.09 10.47
C ALA A 492 21.59 -18.63 9.13
N SER A 493 21.58 -19.96 8.99
CA SER A 493 22.01 -20.69 7.77
C SER A 493 21.24 -20.27 6.50
N THR A 494 20.03 -19.73 6.66
CA THR A 494 19.14 -19.29 5.58
C THR A 494 19.51 -17.93 4.98
N LEU A 495 20.43 -17.17 5.60
CA LEU A 495 20.80 -15.83 5.18
C LEU A 495 21.31 -15.81 3.73
N SER A 496 20.74 -14.92 2.91
CA SER A 496 21.13 -14.82 1.51
C SER A 496 22.58 -14.34 1.34
N THR A 497 23.43 -15.21 0.81
CA THR A 497 24.83 -14.90 0.51
C THR A 497 25.00 -13.88 -0.61
N ARG A 498 23.95 -13.57 -1.39
CA ARG A 498 24.00 -12.66 -2.55
C ARG A 498 24.40 -11.21 -2.21
N PHE A 499 24.25 -10.80 -0.95
CA PHE A 499 24.57 -9.46 -0.48
C PHE A 499 25.69 -9.48 0.58
N THR A 500 25.79 -10.56 1.38
CA THR A 500 26.83 -10.69 2.40
C THR A 500 28.16 -11.17 1.84
N ASN A 501 28.14 -11.91 0.71
CA ASN A 501 29.29 -12.15 -0.15
C ASN A 501 29.13 -11.37 -1.48
N PRO A 502 30.09 -10.50 -1.83
CA PRO A 502 29.96 -9.45 -2.87
C PRO A 502 30.22 -9.93 -4.31
N ARG A 503 30.43 -8.98 -5.25
CA ARG A 503 30.62 -9.09 -6.72
C ARG A 503 31.68 -10.09 -7.25
N GLY A 504 32.15 -11.03 -6.46
CA GLY A 504 33.08 -12.08 -6.84
C GLY A 504 33.99 -12.45 -5.67
N THR A 505 34.62 -13.62 -5.80
CA THR A 505 35.63 -14.10 -4.85
C THR A 505 36.68 -13.01 -4.56
N GLY A 506 36.81 -12.63 -3.28
CA GLY A 506 37.79 -11.64 -2.83
C GLY A 506 37.37 -10.16 -2.92
N SER A 507 36.14 -9.83 -3.32
CA SER A 507 35.63 -8.45 -3.18
C SER A 507 35.22 -8.13 -1.72
N PRO A 508 35.06 -6.85 -1.32
CA PRO A 508 34.49 -6.44 -0.02
C PRO A 508 32.96 -6.51 0.00
N ARG A 509 32.38 -6.92 1.13
CA ARG A 509 30.92 -7.16 1.38
C ARG A 509 29.99 -6.14 0.70
N GLY A 510 28.83 -6.61 0.25
CA GLY A 510 27.77 -5.78 -0.35
C GLY A 510 27.81 -5.73 -1.89
N LEU A 511 27.05 -4.80 -2.47
CA LEU A 511 26.94 -4.66 -3.93
C LEU A 511 28.08 -3.85 -4.56
N GLY A 512 28.95 -3.21 -3.79
CA GLY A 512 30.09 -2.42 -4.32
C GLY A 512 29.70 -1.32 -5.32
N LEU A 513 28.48 -0.79 -5.21
CA LEU A 513 27.98 0.34 -5.99
C LEU A 513 28.55 1.64 -5.43
N ARG A 514 28.94 2.55 -6.33
CA ARG A 514 29.20 3.96 -5.98
C ARG A 514 27.89 4.70 -5.71
N ASP A 515 27.94 5.85 -5.06
CA ASP A 515 26.75 6.67 -4.77
C ASP A 515 25.96 7.07 -6.03
N ASP A 516 26.63 7.41 -7.14
CA ASP A 516 25.96 7.71 -8.41
C ASP A 516 25.21 6.49 -8.98
N GLN A 517 25.71 5.29 -8.72
CA GLN A 517 25.07 4.03 -9.12
C GLN A 517 23.89 3.66 -8.22
N VAL A 518 23.99 3.95 -6.91
CA VAL A 518 22.87 3.85 -5.96
C VAL A 518 21.74 4.80 -6.38
N ASP A 519 22.08 6.05 -6.69
CA ASP A 519 21.13 7.06 -7.15
C ASP A 519 20.50 6.70 -8.50
N GLU A 520 21.23 6.03 -9.39
CA GLU A 520 20.76 5.56 -10.70
C GLU A 520 19.77 4.40 -10.58
N ILE A 521 20.05 3.40 -9.74
CA ILE A 521 19.09 2.34 -9.44
C ILE A 521 17.85 2.93 -8.74
N THR A 522 18.04 3.83 -7.78
CA THR A 522 16.94 4.50 -7.07
C THR A 522 16.02 5.24 -8.04
N ASP A 523 16.55 6.02 -8.98
CA ASP A 523 15.73 6.73 -10.00
C ASP A 523 15.02 5.76 -10.97
N PHE A 524 15.62 4.62 -11.30
CA PHE A 524 14.94 3.57 -12.05
C PHE A 524 13.77 2.96 -11.26
N LEU A 525 13.96 2.65 -9.98
CA LEU A 525 12.92 2.07 -9.12
C LEU A 525 11.80 3.07 -8.79
N GLU A 526 12.14 4.31 -8.47
CA GLU A 526 11.17 5.34 -8.07
C GLU A 526 10.45 5.99 -9.25
N ASN A 527 11.12 6.21 -10.39
CA ASN A 527 10.53 6.95 -11.50
C ASN A 527 10.44 6.12 -12.80
N GLY A 528 11.30 5.12 -12.99
CA GLY A 528 11.22 4.19 -14.12
C GLY A 528 10.07 3.19 -13.99
N LEU A 529 9.76 2.75 -12.76
CA LEU A 529 8.70 1.77 -12.44
C LEU A 529 7.44 2.40 -11.81
N TYR A 530 7.22 3.70 -12.06
CA TYR A 530 6.11 4.46 -11.51
C TYR A 530 5.07 4.83 -12.57
N ASP A 531 3.81 4.64 -12.20
CA ASP A 531 2.62 4.93 -12.99
C ASP A 531 1.65 5.77 -12.14
N PRO A 532 1.44 7.06 -12.46
CA PRO A 532 0.52 7.91 -11.70
C PRO A 532 -0.95 7.49 -11.84
N ALA A 533 -1.31 6.72 -12.88
CA ALA A 533 -2.67 6.26 -13.10
C ALA A 533 -3.12 5.16 -12.12
N PHE A 534 -2.19 4.59 -11.35
CA PHE A 534 -2.53 3.70 -10.23
C PHE A 534 -3.17 4.46 -9.06
N VAL A 535 -2.88 5.76 -8.92
CA VAL A 535 -3.30 6.60 -7.81
C VAL A 535 -4.51 7.45 -8.16
N ARG A 536 -4.53 8.02 -9.38
CA ARG A 536 -5.59 8.90 -9.88
C ARG A 536 -6.09 8.46 -11.25
N PHE A 537 -7.31 8.84 -11.61
CA PHE A 537 -7.81 8.59 -12.96
C PHE A 537 -6.99 9.38 -13.99
N VAL A 538 -6.50 8.69 -15.02
CA VAL A 538 -5.82 9.29 -16.17
C VAL A 538 -6.58 8.85 -17.42
N PRO A 539 -7.29 9.76 -18.12
CA PRO A 539 -8.07 9.41 -19.32
C PRO A 539 -7.22 8.68 -20.36
N GLY A 540 -7.71 7.52 -20.80
CA GLY A 540 -7.03 6.68 -21.80
C GLY A 540 -5.87 5.82 -21.28
N SER A 541 -5.53 5.86 -19.98
CA SER A 541 -4.52 4.96 -19.43
C SER A 541 -5.02 3.50 -19.37
N PRO A 542 -4.19 2.50 -19.72
CA PRO A 542 -4.50 1.08 -19.51
C PRO A 542 -4.44 0.66 -18.02
N THR A 543 -3.85 1.51 -17.17
CA THR A 543 -3.80 1.32 -15.71
C THR A 543 -5.07 1.84 -15.09
N ARG A 544 -5.70 0.99 -14.27
CA ARG A 544 -6.87 1.39 -13.47
C ARG A 544 -6.40 1.91 -12.11
N PRO A 545 -6.98 3.00 -11.59
CA PRO A 545 -6.66 3.48 -10.27
C PRO A 545 -7.14 2.47 -9.21
N LEU A 546 -6.27 2.20 -8.23
CA LEU A 546 -6.63 1.42 -7.05
C LEU A 546 -7.70 2.16 -6.26
N GLN A 547 -7.47 3.44 -5.96
CA GLN A 547 -8.44 4.27 -5.27
C GLN A 547 -9.69 4.51 -6.11
N LEU A 548 -10.81 4.71 -5.42
CA LEU A 548 -12.04 5.20 -6.05
C LEU A 548 -11.82 6.61 -6.58
N THR A 549 -12.28 6.82 -7.80
CA THR A 549 -12.07 8.06 -8.56
C THR A 549 -13.40 8.59 -9.07
N GLU A 550 -13.39 9.74 -9.74
CA GLU A 550 -14.60 10.39 -10.28
C GLU A 550 -15.52 9.42 -11.06
N PRO A 551 -15.04 8.53 -11.95
CA PRO A 551 -15.89 7.55 -12.64
C PRO A 551 -16.50 6.47 -11.73
N ASP A 552 -15.94 6.25 -10.53
CA ASP A 552 -16.46 5.29 -9.57
C ASP A 552 -17.52 5.90 -8.64
N PHE A 553 -17.56 7.23 -8.48
CA PHE A 553 -18.34 7.93 -7.44
C PHE A 553 -19.20 9.11 -7.91
N MET A 554 -19.08 9.62 -9.14
CA MET A 554 -20.07 10.54 -9.70
C MET A 554 -21.18 9.71 -10.36
N TYR A 555 -22.01 9.08 -9.54
CA TYR A 555 -23.10 8.21 -9.97
C TYR A 555 -24.11 8.97 -10.84
N SER A 556 -24.40 10.23 -10.51
CA SER A 556 -25.29 11.09 -11.33
C SER A 556 -24.85 11.19 -12.80
N VAL A 557 -23.55 11.07 -13.08
CA VAL A 557 -22.94 11.14 -14.41
C VAL A 557 -22.71 9.74 -15.00
N TYR A 558 -22.00 8.86 -14.28
CA TYR A 558 -21.47 7.61 -14.84
C TYR A 558 -22.31 6.37 -14.53
N ARG A 559 -23.18 6.43 -13.51
CA ARG A 559 -24.04 5.32 -13.07
C ARG A 559 -25.43 5.83 -12.63
N PRO A 560 -26.20 6.48 -13.52
CA PRO A 560 -27.52 7.02 -13.18
C PRO A 560 -28.49 5.93 -12.73
N ASP A 561 -28.24 4.66 -13.10
CA ASP A 561 -28.97 3.49 -12.60
C ASP A 561 -28.75 3.24 -11.10
N LEU A 562 -27.59 3.60 -10.55
CA LEU A 562 -27.32 3.55 -9.10
C LEU A 562 -27.79 4.83 -8.40
N ALA A 563 -27.66 6.00 -9.03
CA ALA A 563 -28.18 7.26 -8.49
C ALA A 563 -29.71 7.19 -8.27
N ALA A 564 -30.45 6.63 -9.23
CA ALA A 564 -31.89 6.36 -9.11
C ALA A 564 -32.25 5.37 -7.99
N LEU A 565 -31.27 4.59 -7.49
CA LEU A 565 -31.41 3.67 -6.35
C LEU A 565 -30.87 4.25 -5.04
N GLY A 566 -30.55 5.56 -5.01
CA GLY A 566 -30.10 6.28 -3.82
C GLY A 566 -28.58 6.31 -3.60
N ALA A 567 -27.77 6.00 -4.62
CA ALA A 567 -26.33 6.28 -4.55
C ALA A 567 -26.09 7.80 -4.46
N ILE A 568 -25.15 8.21 -3.61
CA ILE A 568 -24.82 9.62 -3.34
C ILE A 568 -23.45 9.91 -3.93
N ASP A 569 -23.35 10.97 -4.73
CA ASP A 569 -22.07 11.35 -5.35
C ASP A 569 -20.98 11.62 -4.29
N GLY A 570 -19.76 11.16 -4.56
CA GLY A 570 -18.62 11.28 -3.64
C GLY A 570 -18.65 10.33 -2.43
N ARG A 571 -19.58 9.37 -2.38
CA ARG A 571 -19.69 8.34 -1.34
C ARG A 571 -19.66 6.94 -1.93
N THR A 572 -19.49 5.93 -1.08
CA THR A 572 -19.57 4.51 -1.47
C THR A 572 -20.98 4.10 -1.89
N ALA A 573 -21.10 2.93 -2.53
CA ALA A 573 -22.41 2.35 -2.84
C ALA A 573 -23.28 2.10 -1.58
N GLY A 574 -22.69 1.93 -0.39
CA GLY A 574 -23.37 1.89 0.91
C GLY A 574 -23.67 3.28 1.53
N GLY A 575 -23.35 4.37 0.84
CA GLY A 575 -23.64 5.75 1.28
C GLY A 575 -22.70 6.32 2.34
N LEU A 576 -21.59 5.62 2.64
CA LEU A 576 -20.57 6.05 3.59
C LEU A 576 -19.38 6.72 2.87
N PRO A 577 -18.49 7.42 3.60
CA PRO A 577 -17.20 7.83 3.06
C PRO A 577 -16.39 6.60 2.63
N PRO A 578 -15.61 6.67 1.54
CA PRO A 578 -14.63 5.64 1.20
C PRO A 578 -13.56 5.48 2.28
N ASP A 579 -13.01 4.29 2.33
CA ASP A 579 -12.00 3.78 3.24
C ASP A 579 -12.46 3.71 4.70
N ASN A 580 -12.98 4.80 5.28
CA ASN A 580 -13.22 4.91 6.72
C ASN A 580 -14.26 6.00 7.07
N ASN A 581 -15.18 5.70 7.99
CA ASN A 581 -16.26 6.59 8.44
C ASN A 581 -16.07 7.16 9.88
N ASP A 582 -14.84 7.44 10.33
CA ASP A 582 -14.64 8.25 11.53
C ASP A 582 -14.78 9.78 11.23
N PRO A 583 -15.01 10.64 12.25
CA PRO A 583 -15.18 12.10 12.06
C PRO A 583 -13.97 12.81 11.42
N LEU A 584 -12.74 12.46 11.80
CA LEU A 584 -11.52 13.00 11.20
C LEU A 584 -11.39 12.58 9.74
N SER A 585 -11.68 11.32 9.40
CA SER A 585 -11.75 10.88 8.00
C SER A 585 -12.76 11.69 7.19
N ARG A 586 -13.97 11.96 7.72
CA ARG A 586 -14.96 12.79 7.03
C ARG A 586 -14.49 14.23 6.82
N ARG A 587 -13.83 14.84 7.81
CA ARG A 587 -13.21 16.17 7.66
C ARG A 587 -12.07 16.16 6.64
N ASP A 588 -11.26 15.11 6.63
CA ASP A 588 -10.18 14.91 5.66
C ASP A 588 -10.68 14.76 4.21
N MET A 589 -11.91 14.29 4.05
CA MET A 589 -12.61 14.23 2.76
C MET A 589 -13.45 15.47 2.43
N GLY A 590 -13.60 16.42 3.35
CA GLY A 590 -14.48 17.56 3.16
C GLY A 590 -15.98 17.24 3.22
N LEU A 591 -16.35 16.10 3.82
CA LEU A 591 -17.74 15.67 4.02
C LEU A 591 -18.33 16.18 5.35
N GLU A 592 -17.50 16.72 6.22
CA GLU A 592 -17.84 17.27 7.54
C GLU A 592 -16.93 18.48 7.83
N PHE A 593 -17.42 19.44 8.61
CA PHE A 593 -16.61 20.51 9.18
C PHE A 593 -16.84 20.59 10.70
N LEU A 594 -15.77 20.82 11.46
CA LEU A 594 -15.85 21.07 12.90
C LEU A 594 -15.54 22.54 13.18
N ASP A 595 -16.42 23.23 13.91
CA ASP A 595 -16.10 24.56 14.44
C ASP A 595 -15.07 24.41 15.57
N VAL A 596 -13.88 24.97 15.35
CA VAL A 596 -12.75 24.97 16.29
C VAL A 596 -12.47 26.36 16.85
N THR A 597 -13.35 27.34 16.61
CA THR A 597 -13.19 28.73 17.06
C THR A 597 -12.99 28.82 18.58
N ALA A 598 -13.72 28.01 19.36
CA ALA A 598 -13.57 27.97 20.82
C ALA A 598 -12.29 27.24 21.31
N GLN A 599 -11.59 26.52 20.43
CA GLN A 599 -10.35 25.81 20.75
C GLN A 599 -9.10 26.67 20.52
N VAL A 600 -9.26 27.81 19.83
CA VAL A 600 -8.14 28.65 19.37
C VAL A 600 -8.25 30.09 19.86
N GLY A 601 -7.14 30.65 20.35
CA GLY A 601 -6.97 32.08 20.55
C GLY A 601 -6.68 32.74 19.20
N ILE A 602 -7.45 33.78 18.86
CA ILE A 602 -7.30 34.55 17.63
C ILE A 602 -6.93 35.98 18.04
N ALA A 603 -5.67 36.37 17.81
CA ALA A 603 -5.15 37.69 18.15
C ALA A 603 -4.74 38.44 16.88
N LEU A 604 -5.30 39.63 16.66
CA LEU A 604 -4.78 40.59 15.69
C LEU A 604 -3.48 41.15 16.27
N ILE A 605 -2.34 40.88 15.61
CA ILE A 605 -1.00 41.29 16.08
C ILE A 605 -0.48 42.52 15.33
N GLU A 606 -0.85 42.68 14.06
CA GLU A 606 -0.54 43.86 13.24
C GLU A 606 -1.74 44.18 12.34
N SER A 607 -1.93 45.46 12.02
CA SER A 607 -2.87 45.92 11.00
C SER A 607 -2.24 47.07 10.23
N HIS A 608 -2.11 46.91 8.92
CA HIS A 608 -1.44 47.85 8.02
C HIS A 608 -2.45 48.43 7.04
N HIS A 609 -2.47 49.75 6.89
CA HIS A 609 -3.40 50.44 5.97
C HIS A 609 -2.61 51.22 4.91
N LEU A 610 -2.95 51.01 3.63
CA LEU A 610 -2.33 51.72 2.50
C LEU A 610 -3.41 52.16 1.50
N GLY A 611 -3.91 53.39 1.66
CA GLY A 611 -5.01 53.90 0.87
C GLY A 611 -6.29 53.11 1.12
N ASP A 612 -6.83 52.51 0.06
CA ASP A 612 -8.03 51.68 0.10
C ASP A 612 -7.75 50.20 0.45
N ARG A 613 -6.48 49.82 0.68
CA ARG A 613 -6.08 48.47 1.12
C ARG A 613 -5.82 48.36 2.62
N GLN A 614 -6.15 47.20 3.19
CA GLN A 614 -5.86 46.83 4.57
C GLN A 614 -5.33 45.39 4.65
N GLU A 615 -4.22 45.20 5.38
CA GLU A 615 -3.68 43.89 5.74
C GLU A 615 -3.79 43.69 7.25
N ASP A 616 -4.56 42.68 7.67
CA ASP A 616 -4.72 42.31 9.07
C ASP A 616 -3.98 40.99 9.35
N VAL A 617 -2.97 41.05 10.21
CA VAL A 617 -2.11 39.90 10.53
C VAL A 617 -2.54 39.28 11.85
N TYR A 618 -2.97 38.01 11.79
CA TYR A 618 -3.43 37.25 12.95
C TYR A 618 -2.43 36.20 13.40
N GLN A 619 -2.22 36.12 14.71
CA GLN A 619 -1.72 34.93 15.38
C GLN A 619 -2.90 34.06 15.83
N ILE A 620 -2.89 32.80 15.42
CA ILE A 620 -3.87 31.78 15.78
C ILE A 620 -3.15 30.73 16.64
N THR A 621 -3.54 30.60 17.90
CA THR A 621 -2.92 29.69 18.87
C THR A 621 -3.92 28.63 19.28
N ASN A 622 -3.58 27.33 19.25
CA ASN A 622 -4.42 26.32 19.87
C ASN A 622 -4.31 26.45 21.40
N ASN A 623 -5.37 26.95 22.04
CA ASN A 623 -5.43 27.20 23.48
C ASN A 623 -6.11 26.04 24.23
N SER A 624 -6.58 25.02 23.52
CA SER A 624 -7.19 23.82 24.10
C SER A 624 -6.16 22.75 24.45
N SER A 625 -6.58 21.77 25.26
CA SER A 625 -5.83 20.52 25.46
C SER A 625 -5.96 19.54 24.29
N SER A 626 -6.83 19.82 23.32
CA SER A 626 -7.17 18.93 22.22
C SER A 626 -6.40 19.29 20.96
N ILE A 627 -6.31 18.33 20.05
CA ILE A 627 -5.65 18.53 18.76
C ILE A 627 -6.62 19.20 17.78
N VAL A 628 -6.15 20.24 17.07
CA VAL A 628 -6.87 20.84 15.94
C VAL A 628 -6.30 20.26 14.65
N ASP A 629 -7.05 19.36 14.02
CA ASP A 629 -6.64 18.63 12.82
C ASP A 629 -7.12 19.26 11.50
N THR A 630 -6.52 18.81 10.39
CA THR A 630 -6.92 19.04 9.00
C THR A 630 -6.64 20.49 8.56
N HIS A 631 -7.31 21.04 7.55
CA HIS A 631 -7.16 22.43 7.15
C HIS A 631 -8.01 23.32 8.03
N LEU A 632 -7.54 24.54 8.30
CA LEU A 632 -8.37 25.58 8.87
C LEU A 632 -8.97 26.46 7.78
N LEU A 633 -10.26 26.76 7.91
CA LEU A 633 -10.96 27.78 7.12
C LEU A 633 -11.22 28.97 8.04
N MET A 634 -10.48 30.06 7.83
CA MET A 634 -10.73 31.34 8.52
C MET A 634 -11.88 32.03 7.80
N VAL A 635 -13.11 31.89 8.30
CA VAL A 635 -14.32 32.50 7.73
C VAL A 635 -14.48 33.91 8.28
N VAL A 636 -14.58 34.90 7.39
CA VAL A 636 -14.71 36.33 7.72
C VAL A 636 -16.20 36.71 7.75
N LYS A 637 -16.73 36.88 8.97
CA LYS A 637 -18.16 37.12 9.20
C LYS A 637 -18.49 38.59 9.37
N GLY A 638 -19.59 39.02 8.75
CA GLY A 638 -20.10 40.39 8.85
C GLY A 638 -19.23 41.43 8.15
N LEU A 639 -18.45 41.04 7.13
CA LEU A 639 -17.72 41.97 6.27
C LEU A 639 -18.71 42.92 5.57
N PRO A 640 -18.52 44.25 5.61
CA PRO A 640 -19.43 45.20 4.97
C PRO A 640 -19.48 45.05 3.45
N ASP A 641 -20.65 45.32 2.87
CA ASP A 641 -20.79 45.52 1.43
C ASP A 641 -19.77 46.55 0.93
N ARG A 642 -19.19 46.30 -0.26
CA ARG A 642 -18.14 47.11 -0.90
C ARG A 642 -16.74 46.99 -0.25
N ILE A 643 -16.49 45.88 0.44
CA ILE A 643 -15.15 45.45 0.88
C ILE A 643 -14.93 44.01 0.39
N GLU A 644 -13.90 43.80 -0.43
CA GLU A 644 -13.49 42.49 -0.93
C GLU A 644 -12.31 41.96 -0.12
N MET A 645 -12.21 40.64 0.03
CA MET A 645 -11.07 39.97 0.64
C MET A 645 -10.16 39.41 -0.46
N GLU A 646 -9.14 40.18 -0.87
CA GLU A 646 -8.24 39.86 -2.00
C GLU A 646 -7.62 38.46 -1.92
N ASN A 647 -7.34 37.99 -0.70
CA ASN A 647 -6.71 36.68 -0.48
C ASN A 647 -7.71 35.59 -0.07
N ALA A 648 -9.02 35.77 -0.29
CA ALA A 648 -10.00 34.71 -0.12
C ALA A 648 -9.63 33.46 -0.95
N SER A 649 -9.89 32.29 -0.38
CA SER A 649 -9.78 30.99 -1.06
C SER A 649 -11.11 30.53 -1.66
N GLY A 650 -12.19 31.23 -1.32
CA GLY A 650 -13.55 30.99 -1.77
C GLY A 650 -14.54 31.76 -0.88
N ILE A 651 -15.82 31.54 -1.15
CA ILE A 651 -16.95 32.09 -0.40
C ILE A 651 -17.77 30.89 0.11
N THR A 652 -18.33 30.98 1.31
CA THR A 652 -19.25 29.98 1.87
C THR A 652 -20.56 29.95 1.08
N ASN A 653 -21.35 28.88 1.24
CA ASN A 653 -22.74 28.85 0.74
C ASN A 653 -23.64 29.97 1.30
N THR A 654 -23.25 30.62 2.40
CA THR A 654 -23.95 31.75 3.04
C THR A 654 -23.39 33.13 2.69
N GLY A 655 -22.35 33.21 1.85
CA GLY A 655 -21.82 34.47 1.30
C GLY A 655 -20.60 35.06 2.01
N GLU A 656 -20.07 34.42 3.06
CA GLU A 656 -18.86 34.89 3.74
C GLU A 656 -17.57 34.46 3.03
N PRO A 657 -16.61 35.36 2.76
CA PRO A 657 -15.31 34.96 2.24
C PRO A 657 -14.50 34.22 3.31
N TYR A 658 -13.68 33.26 2.87
CA TYR A 658 -12.83 32.49 3.78
C TYR A 658 -11.40 32.31 3.25
N ARG A 659 -10.41 32.30 4.16
CA ARG A 659 -9.03 31.88 3.84
C ARG A 659 -8.81 30.41 4.21
N ARG A 660 -8.37 29.59 3.26
CA ARG A 660 -7.89 28.23 3.51
C ARG A 660 -6.46 28.27 4.03
N VAL A 661 -6.24 27.59 5.15
CA VAL A 661 -4.97 27.56 5.89
C VAL A 661 -4.52 26.11 6.02
N PHE A 662 -3.43 25.82 5.32
CA PHE A 662 -2.74 24.54 5.31
C PHE A 662 -1.85 24.43 6.56
N LEU A 663 -2.08 23.41 7.38
CA LEU A 663 -1.27 23.13 8.57
C LEU A 663 -0.06 22.28 8.18
N ALA A 664 1.14 22.61 8.67
CA ALA A 664 2.39 22.01 8.16
C ALA A 664 2.44 20.48 8.24
N ASN A 665 1.85 19.91 9.29
CA ASN A 665 1.74 18.46 9.52
C ASN A 665 0.27 17.98 9.47
N GLY A 666 -0.63 18.74 8.83
CA GLY A 666 -2.08 18.52 8.89
C GLY A 666 -2.68 18.73 10.29
N VAL A 667 -1.95 19.36 11.21
CA VAL A 667 -2.30 19.48 12.62
C VAL A 667 -1.73 20.76 13.27
N LEU A 668 -2.46 21.30 14.26
CA LEU A 668 -2.04 22.36 15.17
C LEU A 668 -2.18 21.83 16.61
N LEU A 669 -1.05 21.51 17.24
CA LEU A 669 -1.01 20.92 18.58
C LEU A 669 -1.32 21.97 19.67
N PRO A 670 -1.77 21.56 20.87
CA PRO A 670 -1.89 22.44 22.04
C PRO A 670 -0.68 23.36 22.25
N GLY A 671 -0.94 24.65 22.46
CA GLY A 671 0.06 25.71 22.61
C GLY A 671 0.76 26.16 21.33
N GLN A 672 0.61 25.45 20.19
CA GLN A 672 1.21 25.89 18.93
C GLN A 672 0.48 27.09 18.34
N SER A 673 1.25 27.98 17.72
CA SER A 673 0.77 29.16 17.01
C SER A 673 1.08 29.09 15.51
N ILE A 674 0.19 29.66 14.69
CA ILE A 674 0.46 30.00 13.29
C ILE A 674 0.12 31.47 13.06
N VAL A 675 0.85 32.12 12.15
CA VAL A 675 0.57 33.50 11.72
C VAL A 675 -0.01 33.50 10.31
N LYS A 676 -1.11 34.23 10.08
CA LYS A 676 -1.81 34.35 8.80
C LYS A 676 -2.36 35.76 8.60
N ALA A 677 -2.16 36.30 7.40
CA ALA A 677 -2.70 37.60 7.01
C ALA A 677 -4.04 37.45 6.26
N LEU A 678 -4.94 38.41 6.47
CA LEU A 678 -6.14 38.63 5.67
C LEU A 678 -5.95 39.96 4.92
N LEU A 679 -6.15 39.94 3.61
CA LEU A 679 -5.96 41.11 2.74
C LEU A 679 -7.32 41.59 2.26
N PHE A 680 -7.57 42.90 2.38
CA PHE A 680 -8.83 43.53 2.03
C PHE A 680 -8.62 44.72 1.09
N GLU A 681 -9.49 44.83 0.09
CA GLU A 681 -9.63 45.98 -0.79
C GLU A 681 -11.00 46.63 -0.55
N ARG A 682 -11.02 47.96 -0.44
CA ARG A 682 -12.23 48.75 -0.18
C ARG A 682 -12.59 49.55 -1.42
N GLU A 683 -13.88 49.64 -1.75
CA GLU A 683 -14.31 50.67 -2.70
C GLU A 683 -14.11 52.08 -2.12
N HIS A 684 -13.99 53.06 -3.00
CA HIS A 684 -13.84 54.45 -2.58
C HIS A 684 -15.03 54.91 -1.72
N HIS A 685 -14.74 55.49 -0.55
CA HIS A 685 -15.72 55.82 0.50
C HIS A 685 -16.50 54.63 1.11
N ALA A 686 -16.03 53.39 0.99
CA ALA A 686 -16.53 52.27 1.78
C ALA A 686 -16.28 52.49 3.29
N PRO A 687 -17.06 51.86 4.20
CA PRO A 687 -16.79 51.91 5.64
C PRO A 687 -15.41 51.32 6.00
N PRO A 688 -14.93 51.52 7.25
CA PRO A 688 -13.76 50.80 7.75
C PRO A 688 -13.98 49.29 7.71
N VAL A 689 -12.92 48.51 7.46
CA VAL A 689 -12.98 47.04 7.52
C VAL A 689 -13.30 46.62 8.96
N LYS A 690 -14.42 45.91 9.15
CA LYS A 690 -14.85 45.39 10.44
C LYS A 690 -15.54 44.06 10.23
N TYR A 691 -15.08 43.02 10.92
CA TYR A 691 -15.60 41.66 10.81
C TYR A 691 -15.34 40.90 12.11
N THR A 692 -15.85 39.67 12.20
CA THR A 692 -15.42 38.67 13.17
C THR A 692 -14.87 37.44 12.45
N LEU A 693 -14.10 36.62 13.16
CA LEU A 693 -13.54 35.38 12.61
C LEU A 693 -14.15 34.16 13.29
N SER A 694 -14.49 33.16 12.50
CA SER A 694 -14.71 31.78 12.97
C SER A 694 -13.82 30.82 12.18
N LEU A 695 -13.28 29.81 12.86
CA LEU A 695 -12.35 28.85 12.30
C LEU A 695 -13.02 27.47 12.22
N LEU A 696 -13.14 26.94 11.01
CA LEU A 696 -13.64 25.59 10.76
C LEU A 696 -12.50 24.64 10.38
N SER A 697 -12.56 23.39 10.81
CA SER A 697 -11.65 22.30 10.42
C SER A 697 -12.29 21.42 9.35
N GLY A 698 -11.66 21.28 8.17
CA GLY A 698 -12.11 20.39 7.08
C GLY A 698 -11.50 20.72 5.69
N GLN A 699 -11.44 19.75 4.77
CA GLN A 699 -10.80 19.95 3.44
C GLN A 699 -11.75 20.44 2.33
N GLY A 700 -13.06 20.34 2.50
CA GLY A 700 -14.05 20.66 1.47
C GLY A 700 -14.26 22.17 1.24
N ASN A 701 -15.30 22.50 0.45
CA ASN A 701 -15.87 23.85 0.39
C ASN A 701 -17.00 23.97 1.45
N PRO A 702 -16.99 25.00 2.31
CA PRO A 702 -17.97 25.22 3.38
C PRO A 702 -19.31 25.79 2.90
#